data_AF-A0AAV9Z4R8-F1
#
_entry.id   AF-A0AAV9Z4R8-F1
#
_cell.length_a   1.000
_cell.length_b   1.000
_cell.length_c   1.000
_cell.angle_alpha   90.00
_cell.angle_beta   90.00
_cell.angle_gamma   90.00
#
_symmetry.space_group_name_H-M   'P 1'
#
loop_
_entity.id
_entity.type
_entity.pdbx_description
1 polymer ?
#
loop_
_entity_poly.entity_id
_entity_poly.type
_entity_poly.pdbx_seq_one_letter_code
_entity_poly.pdbx_strand_id
1 'polypeptide(L)'
;MAIATNDVSRISALVRAGINNGESIHAMLERFYRACVDVHREGPKYNPKGFTPDDYMVGLCVLRLGGARLAEILHRALGLPGLTTLRKHSVIRPLRASPAMPTITEIEANIDAYTTGEQEPSGAPRMVHRVLMLDEIALEKRPRWDNKTNKILGACREHSHAVSLEFCDLDDAEAFFASLDANKVHLASEATVAALGSLARDPQMYNPRPVCISGTCKTETGEQHSHFLRKLLEATDNRKTHGNIIYRTTCVASDGEAKRGLALALEFMKYQLSVASPIYPLLQPLEFMNLLVGADDITPDKDYRHVFKALRSLLMRRMGINVLGFEIVPAIVKQHLHDIGLSPERLHSLLNPNDRQDVDLTYGLLKEIWTLPDAPPNAAPTYARARTALQLFGRLAYHLLSLREQLTHLSTAAHLLLALFTMDGAGTNFMANQTFNAFFCVAKVKIDISDEEFFLILLGTDRLEKLYGLIRTAVGTDSNFDILQLAGRASNLTEVSVILALKPEWDRGPRRLKLPAVINERGDVSSKADHISPASWIGDVHVAGLIPGANEHFDRCSQIAKFDILSPFGELLVGKPDAESAFEIDPELLVEGTTDPVDDDSTSNPAHPNSLPQSGDILDDGIEDFDDVLAIHDAENTKHSPHIVVDGKQITVLPRLSTDRTKRVAGIAAFSNSSKPHHDQIAFDNNAAPSLRIGNPIATLVLCEGELFLAIAQVNTIILGTQPMDSILLDLLPDRGTKISYQILQLISTDSVDDSSGQYDWKWSLRFESKSIHDVSGRLIFPLNPTVSNRIPGKPTYMFSSNVLVTLGADIQSQLPVSSSLPQVNRSETFPYRHEGKACFHVEPETGLGNGRGEFGQGADTAFECTKCYPSVSISKKNYQRVLEHNGAHILYDDMLPATVEPCGLCLRPFPMCNFVFQKTTGTTSARQIDWTRSTCLNPLKFQMAAAMKSSENSPCTNHLIQCPLQTAARQCVTFRHRSLFGKPL
;
A
#
# COMPACT_ATOMS: atom_id res chain seq x y z
N MET A 1 61.22 16.80 6.55
CA MET A 1 59.91 16.86 7.22
C MET A 1 59.11 15.56 7.15
N ALA A 2 58.98 14.85 6.02
CA ALA A 2 58.20 13.60 5.96
C ALA A 2 58.60 12.51 6.99
N ILE A 3 59.90 12.33 7.28
CA ILE A 3 60.37 11.43 8.37
C ILE A 3 60.04 12.01 9.76
N ALA A 4 60.08 13.33 9.93
CA ALA A 4 59.79 14.02 11.20
C ALA A 4 58.28 14.16 11.48
N THR A 5 57.44 14.13 10.44
CA THR A 5 55.97 14.16 10.51
C THR A 5 55.34 12.77 10.32
N ASN A 6 56.16 11.72 10.22
CA ASN A 6 55.75 10.32 10.02
C ASN A 6 54.91 10.07 8.75
N ASP A 7 55.12 10.87 7.70
CA ASP A 7 54.44 10.78 6.40
C ASP A 7 55.16 9.75 5.49
N VAL A 8 55.02 8.47 5.84
CA VAL A 8 55.67 7.31 5.22
C VAL A 8 55.28 7.14 3.75
N SER A 9 54.07 7.56 3.38
CA SER A 9 53.51 7.45 2.02
C SER A 9 54.32 8.26 1.01
N ARG A 10 54.72 9.49 1.37
CA ARG A 10 55.56 10.35 0.52
C ARG A 10 56.97 9.79 0.31
N ILE A 11 57.54 9.16 1.33
CA ILE A 11 58.86 8.51 1.27
C ILE A 11 58.79 7.33 0.27
N SER A 12 57.74 6.51 0.36
CA SER A 12 57.54 5.37 -0.55
C SER A 12 57.35 5.80 -2.01
N ALA A 13 56.57 6.86 -2.27
CA ALA A 13 56.37 7.40 -3.62
C ALA A 13 57.68 7.92 -4.25
N LEU A 14 58.53 8.56 -3.45
CA LEU A 14 59.83 9.08 -3.89
C LEU A 14 60.80 7.95 -4.28
N VAL A 15 60.85 6.89 -3.46
CA VAL A 15 61.63 5.68 -3.75
C VAL A 15 61.12 5.00 -5.03
N ARG A 16 59.81 4.80 -5.17
CA ARG A 16 59.23 4.15 -6.35
C ARG A 16 59.46 4.93 -7.64
N ALA A 17 59.33 6.25 -7.60
CA ALA A 17 59.62 7.11 -8.76
C ALA A 17 61.09 6.99 -9.20
N GLY A 18 62.01 6.90 -8.25
CA GLY A 18 63.43 6.66 -8.55
C GLY A 18 63.67 5.28 -9.20
N ILE A 19 63.06 4.23 -8.65
CA ILE A 19 63.17 2.86 -9.19
C ILE A 19 62.60 2.79 -10.62
N ASN A 20 61.40 3.34 -10.85
CA ASN A 20 60.74 3.30 -12.16
C ASN A 20 61.51 4.07 -13.25
N ASN A 21 62.28 5.09 -12.85
CA ASN A 21 63.13 5.85 -13.75
C ASN A 21 64.54 5.21 -13.95
N GLY A 22 64.82 4.06 -13.34
CA GLY A 22 66.13 3.40 -13.40
C GLY A 22 67.23 4.19 -12.70
N GLU A 23 66.90 4.99 -11.69
CA GLU A 23 67.85 5.87 -11.00
C GLU A 23 68.76 5.11 -10.04
N SER A 24 70.02 5.54 -9.95
CA SER A 24 70.96 4.97 -8.98
C SER A 24 70.59 5.36 -7.54
N ILE A 25 71.03 4.58 -6.56
CA ILE A 25 70.81 4.84 -5.13
C ILE A 25 71.24 6.26 -4.75
N HIS A 26 72.35 6.76 -5.31
CA HIS A 26 72.81 8.13 -5.09
C HIS A 26 71.84 9.19 -5.65
N ALA A 27 71.26 8.96 -6.84
CA ALA A 27 70.27 9.87 -7.43
C ALA A 27 68.96 9.89 -6.64
N MET A 28 68.54 8.74 -6.09
CA MET A 28 67.37 8.64 -5.21
C MET A 28 67.59 9.38 -3.89
N LEU A 29 68.77 9.24 -3.28
CA LEU A 29 69.15 9.96 -2.05
C LEU A 29 69.25 11.47 -2.26
N GLU A 30 69.75 11.91 -3.42
CA GLU A 30 69.79 13.33 -3.80
C GLU A 30 68.37 13.92 -3.95
N ARG A 31 67.42 13.17 -4.52
CA ARG A 31 66.00 13.57 -4.54
C ARG A 31 65.38 13.61 -3.16
N PHE A 32 65.72 12.68 -2.28
CA PHE A 32 65.34 12.73 -0.87
C PHE A 32 65.83 14.00 -0.19
N TYR A 33 67.10 14.35 -0.42
CA TYR A 33 67.72 15.56 0.11
C TYR A 33 67.01 16.82 -0.41
N ARG A 34 66.75 16.92 -1.72
CA ARG A 34 66.01 18.04 -2.32
C ARG A 34 64.57 18.17 -1.84
N ALA A 35 63.89 17.05 -1.59
CA ALA A 35 62.55 17.04 -0.99
C ALA A 35 62.55 17.42 0.50
N CYS A 36 63.69 17.28 1.20
CA CYS A 36 63.81 17.54 2.63
C CYS A 36 64.41 18.91 3.01
N VAL A 37 65.29 19.48 2.18
CA VAL A 37 66.19 20.57 2.58
C VAL A 37 65.75 21.97 2.11
N ASP A 38 65.01 22.11 1.00
CA ASP A 38 64.63 23.43 0.45
C ASP A 38 63.36 24.07 1.05
N VAL A 39 62.87 23.54 2.19
CA VAL A 39 61.62 23.98 2.81
C VAL A 39 61.72 25.35 3.51
N HIS A 40 62.93 25.83 3.81
CA HIS A 40 63.11 27.04 4.64
C HIS A 40 63.18 28.36 3.87
N ARG A 41 63.15 28.37 2.53
CA ARG A 41 63.12 29.64 1.75
C ARG A 41 62.19 29.67 0.54
N GLU A 42 61.91 28.54 -0.12
CA GLU A 42 61.22 28.56 -1.44
C GLU A 42 60.11 27.49 -1.60
N GLY A 43 59.81 26.71 -0.56
CA GLY A 43 58.91 25.55 -0.64
C GLY A 43 59.58 24.30 -1.22
N PRO A 44 58.99 23.10 -1.07
CA PRO A 44 59.60 21.85 -1.54
C PRO A 44 59.75 21.83 -3.07
N LYS A 45 61.00 21.86 -3.58
CA LYS A 45 61.30 21.82 -5.03
C LYS A 45 60.99 20.49 -5.73
N TYR A 46 60.72 19.44 -4.97
CA TYR A 46 60.43 18.11 -5.53
C TYR A 46 59.27 17.45 -4.79
N ASN A 47 58.15 17.30 -5.49
CA ASN A 47 56.96 16.57 -5.01
C ASN A 47 56.77 15.33 -5.92
N PRO A 48 57.04 14.10 -5.43
CA PRO A 48 56.97 12.91 -6.26
C PRO A 48 55.55 12.69 -6.80
N LYS A 49 55.41 12.64 -8.12
CA LYS A 49 54.13 12.51 -8.83
C LYS A 49 53.86 11.04 -9.20
N GLY A 50 53.59 10.20 -8.20
CA GLY A 50 53.24 8.80 -8.42
C GLY A 50 52.11 8.37 -7.50
N PHE A 51 51.01 7.92 -8.08
CA PHE A 51 49.84 7.39 -7.37
C PHE A 51 49.69 5.90 -7.69
N THR A 52 49.30 5.13 -6.70
CA THR A 52 48.91 3.72 -6.89
C THR A 52 47.51 3.62 -7.50
N PRO A 53 47.15 2.46 -8.09
CA PRO A 53 45.76 2.18 -8.46
C PRO A 53 44.78 2.42 -7.30
N ASP A 54 45.17 2.02 -6.09
CA ASP A 54 44.37 2.20 -4.89
C ASP A 54 44.19 3.69 -4.53
N ASP A 55 45.21 4.53 -4.69
CA ASP A 55 45.12 5.99 -4.48
C ASP A 55 44.12 6.63 -5.46
N TYR A 56 44.07 6.16 -6.72
CA TYR A 56 43.07 6.61 -7.69
C TYR A 56 41.67 6.16 -7.30
N MET A 57 41.50 4.89 -6.91
CA MET A 57 40.21 4.33 -6.51
C MET A 57 39.66 5.03 -5.25
N VAL A 58 40.47 5.23 -4.22
CA VAL A 58 40.08 5.98 -3.01
C VAL A 58 39.74 7.42 -3.37
N GLY A 59 40.58 8.08 -4.17
CA GLY A 59 40.32 9.46 -4.59
C GLY A 59 39.03 9.60 -5.40
N LEU A 60 38.71 8.64 -6.27
CA LEU A 60 37.46 8.59 -7.01
C LEU A 60 36.26 8.39 -6.08
N CYS A 61 36.31 7.44 -5.15
CA CYS A 61 35.26 7.26 -4.14
C CYS A 61 35.00 8.54 -3.34
N VAL A 62 36.07 9.21 -2.92
CA VAL A 62 35.97 10.50 -2.20
C VAL A 62 35.34 11.56 -3.09
N LEU A 63 35.75 11.68 -4.35
CA LEU A 63 35.19 12.66 -5.29
C LEU A 63 33.70 12.39 -5.56
N ARG A 64 33.30 11.13 -5.70
CA ARG A 64 31.93 10.75 -6.05
C ARG A 64 30.96 10.83 -4.87
N LEU A 65 31.41 10.48 -3.67
CA LEU A 65 30.57 10.46 -2.46
C LEU A 65 30.67 11.76 -1.63
N GLY A 66 31.85 12.37 -1.57
CA GLY A 66 32.11 13.58 -0.76
C GLY A 66 32.30 14.86 -1.57
N GLY A 67 32.23 14.77 -2.90
CA GLY A 67 32.32 15.92 -3.80
C GLY A 67 33.73 16.50 -3.95
N ALA A 68 33.81 17.57 -4.75
CA ALA A 68 35.09 18.17 -5.14
C ALA A 68 35.84 18.79 -3.97
N ARG A 69 35.12 19.39 -3.01
CA ARG A 69 35.71 20.02 -1.82
C ARG A 69 36.45 18.99 -0.95
N LEU A 70 35.84 17.83 -0.70
CA LEU A 70 36.49 16.79 0.09
C LEU A 70 37.71 16.21 -0.65
N ALA A 71 37.59 15.97 -1.96
CA ALA A 71 38.72 15.50 -2.77
C ALA A 71 39.91 16.47 -2.74
N GLU A 72 39.67 17.78 -2.81
CA GLU A 72 40.72 18.80 -2.67
C GLU A 72 41.34 18.83 -1.27
N ILE A 73 40.52 18.71 -0.21
CA ILE A 73 41.02 18.62 1.16
C ILE A 73 41.97 17.41 1.29
N LEU A 74 41.58 16.23 0.79
CA LEU A 74 42.42 15.04 0.88
C LEU A 74 43.63 15.07 -0.06
N HIS A 75 43.53 15.74 -1.22
CA HIS A 75 44.70 16.02 -2.07
C HIS A 75 45.75 16.82 -1.29
N ARG A 76 45.33 17.89 -0.60
CA ARG A 76 46.23 18.78 0.16
C ARG A 76 46.73 18.15 1.46
N ALA A 77 45.86 17.44 2.18
CA ALA A 77 46.15 16.89 3.50
C ALA A 77 46.90 15.54 3.44
N LEU A 78 46.49 14.65 2.53
CA LEU A 78 47.01 13.27 2.44
C LEU A 78 47.84 13.01 1.18
N GLY A 79 47.94 13.98 0.28
CA GLY A 79 48.65 13.80 -0.98
C GLY A 79 47.96 12.86 -1.95
N LEU A 80 46.62 12.68 -1.87
CA LEU A 80 45.84 11.91 -2.86
C LEU A 80 45.85 12.59 -4.24
N PRO A 81 45.43 11.93 -5.34
CA PRO A 81 45.38 12.57 -6.65
C PRO A 81 44.42 13.77 -6.66
N GLY A 82 44.82 14.87 -7.31
CA GLY A 82 43.98 16.05 -7.46
C GLY A 82 42.82 15.85 -8.44
N LEU A 83 41.84 16.76 -8.44
CA LEU A 83 40.58 16.64 -9.21
C LEU A 83 40.76 16.34 -10.69
N THR A 84 41.63 17.10 -11.37
CA THR A 84 41.90 16.91 -12.80
C THR A 84 42.52 15.54 -13.08
N THR A 85 43.36 15.05 -12.17
CA THR A 85 43.97 13.72 -12.28
C THR A 85 42.93 12.63 -12.07
N LEU A 86 42.07 12.75 -11.05
CA LEU A 86 40.99 11.79 -10.78
C LEU A 86 40.02 11.69 -11.96
N ARG A 87 39.57 12.83 -12.50
CA ARG A 87 38.67 12.85 -13.68
C ARG A 87 39.27 12.15 -14.91
N LYS A 88 40.60 12.21 -15.07
CA LYS A 88 41.32 11.51 -16.17
C LYS A 88 41.48 10.00 -15.93
N HIS A 89 41.41 9.56 -14.67
CA HIS A 89 41.53 8.16 -14.29
C HIS A 89 40.17 7.53 -13.93
N SER A 90 39.07 8.16 -14.36
CA SER A 90 37.73 7.58 -14.24
C SER A 90 37.72 6.19 -14.88
N VAL A 91 37.13 5.23 -14.18
CA VAL A 91 37.07 3.82 -14.60
C VAL A 91 35.95 3.60 -15.60
N ILE A 92 34.90 4.43 -15.56
CA ILE A 92 33.76 4.34 -16.46
C ILE A 92 33.56 5.64 -17.24
N ARG A 93 32.93 5.52 -18.42
CA ARG A 93 32.47 6.69 -19.16
C ARG A 93 31.15 7.19 -18.56
N PRO A 94 30.93 8.52 -18.47
CA PRO A 94 29.66 9.05 -17.98
C PRO A 94 28.49 8.64 -18.89
N LEU A 95 27.39 8.24 -18.26
CA LEU A 95 26.12 7.97 -18.91
C LEU A 95 25.58 9.20 -19.63
N ARG A 96 24.87 8.92 -20.71
CA ARG A 96 24.11 9.91 -21.48
C ARG A 96 22.63 9.69 -21.21
N ALA A 97 21.96 10.73 -20.74
CA ALA A 97 20.50 10.77 -20.74
C ALA A 97 20.02 11.05 -22.17
N SER A 98 18.94 10.39 -22.59
CA SER A 98 18.32 10.66 -23.87
C SER A 98 17.55 11.98 -23.80
N PRO A 99 17.79 12.94 -24.72
CA PRO A 99 17.06 14.20 -24.78
C PRO A 99 15.59 14.00 -25.18
N ALA A 100 15.30 12.94 -25.94
CA ALA A 100 13.99 12.58 -26.46
C ALA A 100 13.74 11.07 -26.32
N MET A 101 12.87 10.51 -27.18
CA MET A 101 12.71 9.06 -27.31
C MET A 101 14.06 8.38 -27.56
N PRO A 102 14.48 7.44 -26.69
CA PRO A 102 15.80 6.84 -26.78
C PRO A 102 16.07 6.18 -28.13
N THR A 103 17.30 6.37 -28.61
CA THR A 103 17.80 5.71 -29.82
C THR A 103 18.64 4.49 -29.46
N ILE A 104 18.69 3.51 -30.36
CA ILE A 104 19.51 2.30 -30.17
C ILE A 104 20.98 2.68 -29.95
N THR A 105 21.49 3.65 -30.71
CA THR A 105 22.88 4.14 -30.60
C THR A 105 23.20 4.79 -29.25
N GLU A 106 22.25 5.51 -28.64
CA GLU A 106 22.44 6.08 -27.29
C GLU A 106 22.53 4.97 -26.25
N ILE A 107 21.64 3.99 -26.33
CA ILE A 107 21.60 2.84 -25.41
C ILE A 107 22.87 2.00 -25.56
N GLU A 108 23.29 1.70 -26.78
CA GLU A 108 24.54 0.98 -27.05
C GLU A 108 25.76 1.71 -26.50
N ALA A 109 25.84 3.04 -26.70
CA ALA A 109 26.94 3.84 -26.18
C ALA A 109 27.00 3.79 -24.64
N ASN A 110 25.85 3.74 -23.97
CA ASN A 110 25.78 3.56 -22.52
C ASN A 110 26.15 2.13 -22.12
N ILE A 111 25.75 1.09 -22.84
CA ILE A 111 26.18 -0.30 -22.59
C ILE A 111 27.71 -0.41 -22.68
N ASP A 112 28.29 0.16 -23.74
CA ASP A 112 29.73 0.15 -24.01
C ASP A 112 30.53 0.97 -22.98
N ALA A 113 29.88 1.88 -22.25
CA ALA A 113 30.52 2.64 -21.17
C ALA A 113 30.95 1.75 -19.99
N TYR A 114 30.28 0.61 -19.80
CA TYR A 114 30.51 -0.31 -18.68
C TYR A 114 31.35 -1.53 -19.01
N THR A 115 31.36 -1.93 -20.28
CA THR A 115 32.12 -3.09 -20.72
C THR A 115 33.60 -2.72 -20.96
N THR A 116 33.92 -1.44 -21.18
CA THR A 116 35.30 -0.96 -21.26
C THR A 116 36.07 -1.16 -19.94
N GLY A 117 36.79 -2.27 -19.82
CA GLY A 117 37.65 -2.58 -18.67
C GLY A 117 37.60 -4.04 -18.21
N GLU A 118 36.62 -4.84 -18.68
CA GLU A 118 36.61 -6.29 -18.44
C GLU A 118 37.79 -6.92 -19.21
N GLN A 119 38.81 -7.42 -18.50
CA GLN A 119 39.93 -8.11 -19.12
C GLN A 119 39.42 -9.31 -19.93
N GLU A 120 39.92 -9.50 -21.15
CA GLU A 120 39.61 -10.69 -21.94
C GLU A 120 40.00 -11.96 -21.15
N PRO A 121 39.01 -12.75 -20.66
CA PRO A 121 39.35 -13.98 -19.99
C PRO A 121 39.83 -14.97 -21.06
N SER A 122 41.05 -15.48 -20.92
CA SER A 122 41.56 -16.57 -21.77
C SER A 122 40.74 -17.84 -21.53
N GLY A 123 39.89 -18.24 -22.49
CA GLY A 123 39.08 -19.45 -22.35
C GLY A 123 37.96 -19.59 -23.37
N ALA A 124 37.12 -20.61 -23.20
CA ALA A 124 35.89 -20.80 -23.97
C ALA A 124 34.86 -19.69 -23.64
N PRO A 125 33.89 -19.41 -24.53
CA PRO A 125 32.87 -18.41 -24.28
C PRO A 125 32.09 -18.73 -23.00
N ARG A 126 32.04 -17.78 -22.06
CA ARG A 126 31.25 -17.89 -20.84
C ARG A 126 29.89 -17.23 -21.05
N MET A 127 28.81 -17.99 -20.89
CA MET A 127 27.46 -17.45 -20.87
C MET A 127 27.19 -16.79 -19.51
N VAL A 128 26.61 -15.59 -19.51
CA VAL A 128 26.18 -14.87 -18.29
C VAL A 128 24.74 -14.43 -18.49
N HIS A 129 23.86 -14.81 -17.57
CA HIS A 129 22.46 -14.41 -17.61
C HIS A 129 22.27 -13.04 -16.97
N ARG A 130 21.36 -12.23 -17.52
CA ARG A 130 21.05 -10.89 -17.01
C ARG A 130 19.56 -10.58 -17.05
N VAL A 131 19.14 -9.72 -16.13
CA VAL A 131 17.80 -9.12 -16.07
C VAL A 131 17.91 -7.70 -16.61
N LEU A 132 16.99 -7.32 -17.49
CA LEU A 132 16.76 -5.93 -17.87
C LEU A 132 15.70 -5.35 -16.94
N MET A 133 16.08 -4.45 -16.05
CA MET A 133 15.23 -3.83 -15.04
C MET A 133 14.79 -2.44 -15.52
N LEU A 134 13.53 -2.09 -15.35
CA LEU A 134 12.98 -0.77 -15.64
C LEU A 134 12.19 -0.26 -14.45
N ASP A 135 12.41 1.01 -14.11
CA ASP A 135 11.57 1.73 -13.14
C ASP A 135 11.68 3.24 -13.36
N GLU A 136 10.83 4.01 -12.69
CA GLU A 136 10.79 5.47 -12.78
C GLU A 136 11.31 6.12 -11.51
N ILE A 137 11.95 7.27 -11.69
CA ILE A 137 12.37 8.12 -10.59
C ILE A 137 11.88 9.55 -10.82
N ALA A 138 11.27 10.13 -9.78
CA ALA A 138 10.78 11.51 -9.83
C ALA A 138 11.93 12.51 -10.05
N LEU A 139 11.66 13.50 -10.89
CA LEU A 139 12.61 14.55 -11.27
C LEU A 139 12.10 15.94 -10.86
N GLU A 140 13.03 16.86 -10.66
CA GLU A 140 12.73 18.29 -10.77
C GLU A 140 12.44 18.63 -12.24
N LYS A 141 11.28 19.24 -12.50
CA LYS A 141 10.86 19.65 -13.86
C LYS A 141 11.71 20.82 -14.34
N ARG A 142 12.86 20.53 -14.94
CA ARG A 142 13.82 21.57 -15.35
C ARG A 142 14.54 21.23 -16.65
N PRO A 143 14.56 22.15 -17.63
CA PRO A 143 15.39 22.00 -18.81
C PRO A 143 16.87 22.26 -18.49
N ARG A 144 17.77 21.49 -19.09
CA ARG A 144 19.23 21.62 -18.93
C ARG A 144 19.92 21.44 -20.26
N TRP A 145 20.88 22.30 -20.57
CA TRP A 145 21.75 22.08 -21.72
C TRP A 145 22.90 21.13 -21.36
N ASP A 146 23.03 20.05 -22.12
CA ASP A 146 24.18 19.15 -22.03
C ASP A 146 25.24 19.53 -23.07
N ASN A 147 26.36 20.05 -22.60
CA ASN A 147 27.46 20.49 -23.44
C ASN A 147 28.15 19.33 -24.22
N LYS A 148 27.99 18.08 -23.79
CA LYS A 148 28.62 16.93 -24.46
C LYS A 148 27.89 16.51 -25.71
N THR A 149 26.56 16.55 -25.67
CA THR A 149 25.70 16.19 -26.81
C THR A 149 25.22 17.42 -27.58
N ASN A 150 25.42 18.62 -27.02
CA ASN A 150 24.85 19.87 -27.48
C ASN A 150 23.31 19.83 -27.61
N LYS A 151 22.66 19.16 -26.64
CA LYS A 151 21.21 18.99 -26.60
C LYS A 151 20.59 19.57 -25.34
N ILE A 152 19.35 20.00 -25.44
CA ILE A 152 18.48 20.39 -24.33
C ILE A 152 17.84 19.11 -23.76
N LEU A 153 18.17 18.81 -22.51
CA LEU A 153 17.58 17.75 -21.70
C LEU A 153 16.44 18.31 -20.85
N GLY A 154 15.60 17.42 -20.31
CA GLY A 154 14.50 17.76 -19.38
C GLY A 154 13.13 17.86 -20.06
N ALA A 155 13.07 17.71 -21.38
CA ALA A 155 11.84 17.47 -22.11
C ALA A 155 11.37 16.02 -21.94
N CYS A 156 10.05 15.81 -21.99
CA CYS A 156 9.49 14.46 -22.01
C CYS A 156 9.67 13.78 -23.39
N ARG A 157 9.90 12.46 -23.40
CA ARG A 157 10.08 11.69 -24.64
C ARG A 157 8.84 11.67 -25.52
N GLU A 158 7.66 11.80 -24.93
CA GLU A 158 6.38 11.69 -25.63
C GLU A 158 6.14 12.87 -26.58
N HIS A 159 6.59 14.07 -26.19
CA HIS A 159 6.25 15.32 -26.90
C HIS A 159 7.46 16.09 -27.43
N SER A 160 8.68 15.69 -27.09
CA SER A 160 9.92 16.35 -27.54
C SER A 160 10.08 16.44 -29.06
N HIS A 161 9.43 15.58 -29.83
CA HIS A 161 9.46 15.62 -31.30
C HIS A 161 8.83 16.89 -31.91
N ALA A 162 8.09 17.69 -31.13
CA ALA A 162 7.46 18.92 -31.58
C ALA A 162 8.43 20.09 -31.77
N VAL A 163 9.66 19.99 -31.24
CA VAL A 163 10.68 21.05 -31.33
C VAL A 163 12.08 20.45 -31.47
N SER A 164 13.01 21.18 -32.07
CA SER A 164 14.42 20.80 -32.03
C SER A 164 14.93 20.88 -30.58
N LEU A 165 15.67 19.86 -30.16
CA LEU A 165 16.41 19.89 -28.88
C LEU A 165 17.89 20.18 -29.08
N GLU A 166 18.34 20.47 -30.30
CA GLU A 166 19.70 20.96 -30.53
C GLU A 166 19.82 22.41 -30.13
N PHE A 167 20.93 22.77 -29.50
CA PHE A 167 21.20 24.15 -29.12
C PHE A 167 22.26 24.74 -30.06
N CYS A 168 21.84 25.37 -31.15
CA CYS A 168 22.73 26.09 -32.05
C CYS A 168 22.85 27.56 -31.63
N ASP A 169 21.73 28.18 -31.27
CA ASP A 169 21.66 29.57 -30.82
C ASP A 169 20.53 29.80 -29.79
N LEU A 170 20.29 31.07 -29.43
CA LEU A 170 19.24 31.44 -28.48
C LEU A 170 17.83 31.29 -29.07
N ASP A 171 17.66 31.37 -30.39
CA ASP A 171 16.36 31.24 -31.04
C ASP A 171 15.82 29.81 -30.87
N ASP A 172 16.70 28.80 -30.86
CA ASP A 172 16.33 27.41 -30.53
C ASP A 172 15.77 27.27 -29.11
N ALA A 173 16.39 27.94 -28.14
CA ALA A 173 15.93 27.92 -26.75
C ALA A 173 14.59 28.68 -26.61
N GLU A 174 14.44 29.82 -27.28
CA GLU A 174 13.17 30.55 -27.32
C GLU A 174 12.06 29.72 -27.98
N ALA A 175 12.35 28.98 -29.06
CA ALA A 175 11.42 28.07 -29.70
C ALA A 175 11.00 26.91 -28.78
N PHE A 176 11.93 26.39 -27.98
CA PHE A 176 11.65 25.39 -26.95
C PHE A 176 10.72 25.95 -25.86
N PHE A 177 11.02 27.14 -25.31
CA PHE A 177 10.17 27.77 -24.29
C PHE A 177 8.79 28.16 -24.84
N ALA A 178 8.71 28.67 -26.07
CA ALA A 178 7.42 28.94 -26.74
C ALA A 178 6.59 27.66 -26.93
N SER A 179 7.25 26.52 -27.17
CA SER A 179 6.59 25.22 -27.28
C SER A 179 6.12 24.67 -25.92
N LEU A 180 6.84 24.97 -24.84
CA LEU A 180 6.39 24.71 -23.47
C LEU A 180 5.17 25.56 -23.11
N ASP A 181 5.21 26.86 -23.40
CA ASP A 181 4.10 27.80 -23.12
C ASP A 181 2.84 27.45 -23.92
N ALA A 182 3.02 26.97 -25.16
CA ALA A 182 1.94 26.46 -26.00
C ALA A 182 1.47 25.04 -25.62
N ASN A 183 2.05 24.43 -24.58
CA ASN A 183 1.78 23.07 -24.12
C ASN A 183 1.91 22.00 -25.23
N LYS A 184 2.82 22.24 -26.19
CA LYS A 184 3.19 21.29 -27.26
C LYS A 184 4.30 20.34 -26.82
N VAL A 185 5.14 20.79 -25.90
CA VAL A 185 6.17 20.02 -25.23
C VAL A 185 5.90 20.11 -23.74
N HIS A 186 6.17 19.04 -22.99
CA HIS A 186 6.13 19.06 -21.54
C HIS A 186 7.52 18.83 -20.95
N LEU A 187 7.77 19.41 -19.78
CA LEU A 187 8.91 19.04 -18.95
C LEU A 187 8.69 17.65 -18.36
N ALA A 188 9.76 16.85 -18.32
CA ALA A 188 9.73 15.54 -17.70
C ALA A 188 9.48 15.68 -16.19
N SER A 189 8.46 15.00 -15.68
CA SER A 189 8.19 14.90 -14.24
C SER A 189 8.95 13.75 -13.60
N GLU A 190 9.29 12.73 -14.39
CA GLU A 190 10.03 11.55 -13.96
C GLU A 190 10.99 11.12 -15.08
N ALA A 191 11.96 10.27 -14.75
CA ALA A 191 12.77 9.57 -15.73
C ALA A 191 12.57 8.06 -15.59
N THR A 192 12.31 7.40 -16.72
CA THR A 192 12.44 5.94 -16.82
C THR A 192 13.94 5.62 -16.89
N VAL A 193 14.42 4.81 -15.96
CA VAL A 193 15.78 4.26 -15.96
C VAL A 193 15.70 2.78 -16.30
N ALA A 194 16.41 2.36 -17.35
CA ALA A 194 16.61 0.95 -17.64
C ALA A 194 18.02 0.55 -17.21
N ALA A 195 18.17 -0.59 -16.54
CA ALA A 195 19.45 -1.09 -16.05
C ALA A 195 19.61 -2.59 -16.32
N LEU A 196 20.84 -3.02 -16.60
CA LEU A 196 21.21 -4.43 -16.71
C LEU A 196 21.80 -4.91 -15.38
N GLY A 197 21.35 -6.07 -14.89
CA GLY A 197 21.90 -6.70 -13.70
C GLY A 197 22.09 -8.20 -13.90
N SER A 198 23.32 -8.68 -13.78
CA SER A 198 23.62 -10.11 -13.99
C SER A 198 23.01 -10.98 -12.88
N LEU A 199 22.70 -12.22 -13.22
CA LEU A 199 22.26 -13.27 -12.31
C LEU A 199 23.46 -14.09 -11.84
N ALA A 200 24.42 -13.41 -11.20
CA ALA A 200 25.66 -14.01 -10.73
C ALA A 200 25.86 -13.74 -9.23
N ARG A 201 26.68 -14.56 -8.57
CA ARG A 201 27.03 -14.34 -7.15
C ARG A 201 27.93 -13.12 -6.94
N ASP A 202 28.73 -12.78 -7.94
CA ASP A 202 29.74 -11.71 -7.85
C ASP A 202 29.09 -10.31 -7.81
N PRO A 203 29.30 -9.52 -6.73
CA PRO A 203 28.84 -8.13 -6.65
C PRO A 203 29.25 -7.25 -7.83
N GLN A 204 30.42 -7.49 -8.45
CA GLN A 204 30.86 -6.75 -9.63
C GLN A 204 29.91 -6.94 -10.83
N MET A 205 29.29 -8.12 -10.90
CA MET A 205 28.44 -8.52 -12.03
C MET A 205 26.95 -8.28 -11.76
N TYR A 206 26.47 -8.50 -10.52
CA TYR A 206 25.04 -8.37 -10.22
C TYR A 206 24.60 -6.94 -9.88
N ASN A 207 25.51 -5.99 -9.64
CA ASN A 207 25.11 -4.60 -9.42
C ASN A 207 24.38 -4.02 -10.65
N PRO A 208 23.35 -3.16 -10.45
CA PRO A 208 22.59 -2.58 -11.55
C PRO A 208 23.49 -1.63 -12.35
N ARG A 209 23.55 -1.81 -13.67
CA ARG A 209 24.26 -0.94 -14.61
C ARG A 209 23.21 -0.20 -15.46
N PRO A 210 22.88 1.07 -15.16
CA PRO A 210 21.92 1.82 -15.96
C PRO A 210 22.39 1.92 -17.40
N VAL A 211 21.54 1.65 -18.37
CA VAL A 211 21.86 1.70 -19.82
C VAL A 211 21.00 2.73 -20.56
N CYS A 212 19.92 3.19 -19.95
CA CYS A 212 19.05 4.22 -20.50
C CYS A 212 18.49 5.08 -19.38
N ILE A 213 18.46 6.40 -19.60
CA ILE A 213 17.78 7.38 -18.75
C ILE A 213 16.99 8.28 -19.69
N SER A 214 15.66 8.29 -19.56
CA SER A 214 14.77 9.03 -20.46
C SER A 214 13.63 9.70 -19.70
N GLY A 215 13.46 11.01 -19.91
CA GLY A 215 12.41 11.79 -19.28
C GLY A 215 11.01 11.44 -19.80
N THR A 216 10.02 11.39 -18.92
CA THR A 216 8.62 11.11 -19.22
C THR A 216 7.69 12.11 -18.53
N CYS A 217 6.55 12.37 -19.15
CA CYS A 217 5.44 13.10 -18.53
C CYS A 217 4.26 12.17 -18.16
N LYS A 218 4.48 10.85 -18.18
CA LYS A 218 3.49 9.78 -17.89
C LYS A 218 2.30 9.70 -18.82
N THR A 219 2.36 10.38 -19.95
CA THR A 219 1.25 10.37 -20.93
C THR A 219 1.35 9.21 -21.91
N GLU A 220 2.52 8.56 -21.98
CA GLU A 220 2.77 7.38 -22.82
C GLU A 220 1.69 6.30 -22.64
N THR A 221 1.33 5.61 -23.72
CA THR A 221 0.45 4.42 -23.71
C THR A 221 1.26 3.12 -23.60
N GLY A 222 0.61 2.00 -23.26
CA GLY A 222 1.29 0.70 -23.20
C GLY A 222 1.91 0.28 -24.54
N GLU A 223 1.28 0.59 -25.67
CA GLU A 223 1.79 0.30 -27.02
C GLU A 223 3.03 1.15 -27.35
N GLN A 224 3.02 2.44 -26.98
CA GLN A 224 4.17 3.32 -27.14
C GLN A 224 5.34 2.83 -26.29
N HIS A 225 5.06 2.43 -25.04
CA HIS A 225 6.07 1.86 -24.15
C HIS A 225 6.63 0.52 -24.68
N SER A 226 5.80 -0.31 -25.31
CA SER A 226 6.24 -1.53 -26.01
C SER A 226 7.25 -1.22 -27.13
N HIS A 227 7.07 -0.11 -27.86
CA HIS A 227 8.07 0.31 -28.85
C HIS A 227 9.40 0.69 -28.20
N PHE A 228 9.36 1.40 -27.07
CA PHE A 228 10.56 1.71 -26.29
C PHE A 228 11.29 0.44 -25.81
N LEU A 229 10.55 -0.55 -25.28
CA LEU A 229 11.11 -1.84 -24.87
C LEU A 229 11.80 -2.58 -26.03
N ARG A 230 11.22 -2.56 -27.24
CA ARG A 230 11.86 -3.17 -28.42
C ARG A 230 13.21 -2.56 -28.75
N LYS A 231 13.34 -1.22 -28.68
CA LYS A 231 14.63 -0.54 -28.92
C LYS A 231 15.67 -0.90 -27.86
N LEU A 232 15.26 -1.01 -26.59
CA LEU A 232 16.13 -1.44 -25.51
C LEU A 232 16.65 -2.86 -25.73
N LEU A 233 15.77 -3.79 -26.10
CA LEU A 233 16.15 -5.19 -26.37
C LEU A 233 17.08 -5.30 -27.57
N GLU A 234 16.80 -4.57 -28.66
CA GLU A 234 17.65 -4.55 -29.85
C GLU A 234 19.06 -4.05 -29.53
N ALA A 235 19.19 -2.91 -28.83
CA ALA A 235 20.49 -2.40 -28.39
C ALA A 235 21.23 -3.38 -27.45
N THR A 236 20.48 -4.04 -26.57
CA THR A 236 20.98 -5.02 -25.62
C THR A 236 21.49 -6.28 -26.34
N ASP A 237 20.82 -6.71 -27.42
CA ASP A 237 21.22 -7.85 -28.25
C ASP A 237 22.43 -7.51 -29.13
N ASN A 238 22.47 -6.32 -29.73
CA ASN A 238 23.60 -5.82 -30.52
C ASN A 238 24.91 -5.79 -29.71
N ARG A 239 24.81 -5.61 -28.38
CA ARG A 239 25.93 -5.59 -27.43
C ARG A 239 25.94 -6.80 -26.48
N LYS A 240 25.40 -7.95 -26.90
CA LYS A 240 25.38 -9.14 -26.05
C LYS A 240 26.73 -9.82 -25.89
N THR A 241 27.65 -9.64 -26.83
CA THR A 241 28.97 -10.28 -26.77
C THR A 241 30.04 -9.25 -26.43
N HIS A 242 30.83 -9.53 -25.40
CA HIS A 242 31.97 -8.71 -25.02
C HIS A 242 33.17 -9.61 -24.66
N GLY A 243 34.22 -9.55 -25.47
CA GLY A 243 35.34 -10.51 -25.36
C GLY A 243 34.84 -11.96 -25.46
N ASN A 244 35.20 -12.78 -24.48
CA ASN A 244 34.73 -14.17 -24.36
C ASN A 244 33.45 -14.31 -23.52
N ILE A 245 32.78 -13.22 -23.16
CA ILE A 245 31.51 -13.28 -22.41
C ILE A 245 30.34 -13.07 -23.36
N ILE A 246 29.33 -13.93 -23.26
CA ILE A 246 28.05 -13.80 -23.97
C ILE A 246 26.98 -13.54 -22.92
N TYR A 247 26.38 -12.36 -22.97
CA TYR A 247 25.31 -11.94 -22.08
C TYR A 247 23.94 -12.32 -22.66
N ARG A 248 23.20 -13.21 -21.98
CA ARG A 248 21.83 -13.57 -22.35
C ARG A 248 20.84 -12.85 -21.45
N THR A 249 19.96 -12.03 -22.05
CA THR A 249 18.84 -11.45 -21.33
C THR A 249 17.79 -12.53 -21.09
N THR A 250 17.53 -12.88 -19.83
CA THR A 250 16.60 -13.96 -19.47
C THR A 250 15.18 -13.46 -19.28
N CYS A 251 15.02 -12.32 -18.62
CA CYS A 251 13.73 -11.67 -18.40
C CYS A 251 13.86 -10.15 -18.34
N VAL A 252 12.70 -9.48 -18.48
CA VAL A 252 12.57 -8.03 -18.33
C VAL A 252 11.68 -7.76 -17.12
N ALA A 253 12.22 -7.03 -16.13
CA ALA A 253 11.56 -6.71 -14.88
C ALA A 253 11.07 -5.27 -14.87
N SER A 254 9.84 -5.06 -14.41
CA SER A 254 9.24 -3.74 -14.16
C SER A 254 8.36 -3.80 -12.91
N ASP A 255 7.97 -2.64 -12.41
CA ASP A 255 6.90 -2.51 -11.42
C ASP A 255 5.52 -2.96 -11.98
N GLY A 256 4.50 -2.86 -11.12
CA GLY A 256 3.13 -3.28 -11.41
C GLY A 256 2.26 -2.23 -12.11
N GLU A 257 2.80 -1.14 -12.65
CA GLU A 257 2.00 -0.07 -13.26
C GLU A 257 1.26 -0.59 -14.50
N ALA A 258 -0.03 -0.25 -14.63
CA ALA A 258 -0.93 -0.91 -15.58
C ALA A 258 -0.49 -0.76 -17.05
N LYS A 259 0.08 0.40 -17.43
CA LYS A 259 0.52 0.67 -18.80
C LYS A 259 1.77 -0.14 -19.15
N ARG A 260 2.73 -0.23 -18.22
CA ARG A 260 3.89 -1.13 -18.36
C ARG A 260 3.49 -2.59 -18.34
N GLY A 261 2.53 -2.96 -17.49
CA GLY A 261 1.95 -4.31 -17.48
C GLY A 261 1.40 -4.72 -18.84
N LEU A 262 0.72 -3.80 -19.55
CA LEU A 262 0.29 -4.00 -20.93
C LEU A 262 1.47 -4.10 -21.89
N ALA A 263 2.46 -3.21 -21.81
CA ALA A 263 3.65 -3.23 -22.66
C ALA A 263 4.45 -4.54 -22.55
N LEU A 264 4.64 -5.03 -21.31
CA LEU A 264 5.29 -6.31 -21.03
C LEU A 264 4.50 -7.49 -21.60
N ALA A 265 3.18 -7.48 -21.46
CA ALA A 265 2.31 -8.51 -22.02
C ALA A 265 2.40 -8.53 -23.55
N LEU A 266 2.30 -7.35 -24.16
CA LEU A 266 2.41 -7.17 -25.60
C LEU A 266 3.74 -7.69 -26.12
N GLU A 267 4.86 -7.48 -25.41
CA GLU A 267 6.21 -7.88 -25.86
C GLU A 267 6.58 -9.34 -25.54
N PHE A 268 6.20 -9.83 -24.37
CA PHE A 268 6.75 -11.07 -23.80
C PHE A 268 5.74 -12.20 -23.58
N MET A 269 4.48 -12.01 -24.00
CA MET A 269 3.47 -13.07 -23.99
C MET A 269 2.88 -13.27 -25.40
N LYS A 270 3.74 -13.32 -26.42
CA LYS A 270 3.37 -13.36 -27.85
C LYS A 270 3.24 -14.77 -28.41
N TYR A 271 4.16 -15.64 -28.04
CA TYR A 271 4.35 -16.94 -28.68
C TYR A 271 4.21 -18.05 -27.67
N GLN A 272 3.58 -19.16 -28.06
CA GLN A 272 3.69 -20.40 -27.29
C GLN A 272 5.14 -20.89 -27.36
N LEU A 273 5.71 -21.30 -26.21
CA LEU A 273 7.04 -21.87 -26.14
C LEU A 273 7.18 -23.02 -27.15
N SER A 274 8.16 -22.91 -28.03
CA SER A 274 8.40 -23.88 -29.09
C SER A 274 8.81 -25.23 -28.51
N VAL A 275 8.27 -26.33 -29.06
CA VAL A 275 8.72 -27.70 -28.72
C VAL A 275 10.19 -27.91 -29.07
N ALA A 276 10.73 -27.13 -30.00
CA ALA A 276 12.16 -27.14 -30.34
C ALA A 276 13.03 -26.34 -29.36
N SER A 277 12.43 -25.56 -28.45
CA SER A 277 13.19 -24.83 -27.44
C SER A 277 13.81 -25.82 -26.44
N PRO A 278 15.10 -25.69 -26.11
CA PRO A 278 15.76 -26.55 -25.13
C PRO A 278 15.12 -26.56 -23.73
N ILE A 279 14.43 -25.47 -23.36
CA ILE A 279 13.77 -25.36 -22.05
C ILE A 279 12.37 -26.00 -22.03
N TYR A 280 11.79 -26.34 -23.20
CA TYR A 280 10.45 -26.92 -23.29
C TYR A 280 10.29 -28.23 -22.51
N PRO A 281 11.21 -29.23 -22.60
CA PRO A 281 11.07 -30.47 -21.84
C PRO A 281 11.12 -30.29 -20.32
N LEU A 282 11.71 -29.18 -19.84
CA LEU A 282 11.80 -28.87 -18.41
C LEU A 282 10.54 -28.18 -17.88
N LEU A 283 9.81 -27.47 -18.75
CA LEU A 283 8.67 -26.63 -18.37
C LEU A 283 7.32 -27.26 -18.73
N GLN A 284 7.24 -28.01 -19.83
CA GLN A 284 6.01 -28.67 -20.25
C GLN A 284 5.41 -29.61 -19.19
N PRO A 285 6.20 -30.35 -18.38
CA PRO A 285 5.64 -31.19 -17.32
C PRO A 285 5.01 -30.42 -16.15
N LEU A 286 5.22 -29.11 -16.05
CA LEU A 286 4.63 -28.28 -15.01
C LEU A 286 3.15 -28.05 -15.31
N GLU A 287 2.27 -28.73 -14.56
CA GLU A 287 0.83 -28.59 -14.70
C GLU A 287 0.39 -27.13 -14.45
N PHE A 288 -0.58 -26.64 -15.25
CA PHE A 288 -1.11 -25.27 -15.21
C PHE A 288 -0.11 -24.13 -15.49
N MET A 289 1.16 -24.44 -15.82
CA MET A 289 2.14 -23.43 -16.21
C MET A 289 1.77 -22.85 -17.59
N ASN A 290 1.60 -21.52 -17.66
CA ASN A 290 1.48 -20.84 -18.94
C ASN A 290 2.85 -20.82 -19.63
N LEU A 291 2.88 -21.22 -20.90
CA LEU A 291 4.11 -21.31 -21.69
C LEU A 291 4.23 -20.17 -22.73
N LEU A 292 3.55 -19.04 -22.53
CA LEU A 292 3.73 -17.87 -23.40
C LEU A 292 5.06 -17.18 -23.11
N VAL A 293 5.76 -16.84 -24.18
CA VAL A 293 7.07 -16.18 -24.17
C VAL A 293 7.14 -15.11 -25.25
N GLY A 294 8.12 -14.21 -25.11
CA GLY A 294 8.53 -13.27 -26.16
C GLY A 294 9.49 -13.90 -27.15
N ALA A 295 10.12 -13.06 -27.97
CA ALA A 295 11.24 -13.48 -28.79
C ALA A 295 12.39 -14.02 -27.91
N ASP A 296 13.15 -14.99 -28.42
CA ASP A 296 14.27 -15.65 -27.71
C ASP A 296 13.92 -16.27 -26.35
N ASP A 297 12.66 -16.70 -26.22
CA ASP A 297 12.06 -17.22 -24.99
C ASP A 297 12.09 -16.21 -23.82
N ILE A 298 12.25 -14.90 -24.07
CA ILE A 298 12.29 -13.87 -23.02
C ILE A 298 10.92 -13.74 -22.35
N THR A 299 10.93 -13.63 -21.03
CA THR A 299 9.73 -13.60 -20.19
C THR A 299 9.63 -12.30 -19.39
N PRO A 300 8.41 -11.81 -19.10
CA PRO A 300 8.22 -10.64 -18.26
C PRO A 300 8.32 -11.02 -16.78
N ASP A 301 8.85 -10.10 -15.98
CA ASP A 301 9.01 -10.26 -14.54
C ASP A 301 8.38 -9.06 -13.82
N LYS A 302 7.72 -9.32 -12.70
CA LYS A 302 7.16 -8.28 -11.83
C LYS A 302 7.86 -8.34 -10.49
N ASP A 303 8.17 -7.18 -9.91
CA ASP A 303 8.83 -7.16 -8.60
C ASP A 303 7.96 -7.86 -7.53
N TYR A 304 8.55 -8.88 -6.90
CA TYR A 304 7.90 -9.69 -5.88
C TYR A 304 7.57 -8.90 -4.60
N ARG A 305 8.28 -7.80 -4.31
CA ARG A 305 7.97 -6.92 -3.18
C ARG A 305 6.66 -6.16 -3.42
N HIS A 306 6.41 -5.72 -4.64
CA HIS A 306 5.12 -5.13 -5.00
C HIS A 306 3.98 -6.13 -4.88
N VAL A 307 4.23 -7.41 -5.19
CA VAL A 307 3.26 -8.49 -4.95
C VAL A 307 2.90 -8.58 -3.46
N PHE A 308 3.87 -8.50 -2.55
CA PHE A 308 3.60 -8.54 -1.11
C PHE A 308 2.86 -7.29 -0.62
N LYS A 309 3.28 -6.09 -1.06
CA LYS A 309 2.58 -4.84 -0.75
C LYS A 309 1.13 -4.88 -1.24
N ALA A 310 0.87 -5.50 -2.39
CA ALA A 310 -0.48 -5.70 -2.92
C ALA A 310 -1.34 -6.60 -2.02
N LEU A 311 -0.78 -7.67 -1.45
CA LEU A 311 -1.52 -8.56 -0.52
C LEU A 311 -1.97 -7.84 0.76
N ARG A 312 -1.11 -7.02 1.38
CA ARG A 312 -1.52 -6.17 2.51
C ARG A 312 -2.57 -5.16 2.06
N SER A 313 -2.34 -4.50 0.94
CA SER A 313 -3.27 -3.48 0.42
C SER A 313 -4.66 -4.06 0.17
N LEU A 314 -4.75 -5.29 -0.34
CA LEU A 314 -6.01 -6.02 -0.55
C LEU A 314 -6.79 -6.24 0.75
N LEU A 315 -6.12 -6.68 1.82
CA LEU A 315 -6.74 -6.85 3.14
C LEU A 315 -7.22 -5.55 3.77
N MET A 316 -6.66 -4.41 3.36
CA MET A 316 -6.99 -3.07 3.86
C MET A 316 -8.11 -2.38 3.08
N ARG A 317 -8.56 -2.93 1.94
CA ARG A 317 -9.67 -2.37 1.17
C ARG A 317 -10.97 -2.50 1.95
N ARG A 318 -11.89 -1.55 1.79
CA ARG A 318 -13.23 -1.60 2.41
C ARG A 318 -13.98 -2.91 2.08
N MET A 319 -13.85 -3.36 0.84
CA MET A 319 -14.44 -4.61 0.33
C MET A 319 -13.64 -5.86 0.72
N GLY A 320 -12.39 -5.71 1.18
CA GLY A 320 -11.55 -6.84 1.56
C GLY A 320 -11.22 -7.79 0.41
N ILE A 321 -11.13 -9.08 0.73
CA ILE A 321 -10.88 -10.18 -0.24
C ILE A 321 -11.84 -11.35 -0.03
N ASN A 322 -12.21 -12.03 -1.11
CA ASN A 322 -12.97 -13.27 -1.04
C ASN A 322 -12.03 -14.49 -0.96
N VAL A 323 -12.18 -15.31 0.09
CA VAL A 323 -11.43 -16.56 0.27
C VAL A 323 -12.41 -17.67 0.66
N LEU A 324 -12.54 -18.70 -0.19
CA LEU A 324 -13.51 -19.79 -0.02
C LEU A 324 -14.97 -19.30 0.08
N GLY A 325 -15.33 -18.30 -0.72
CA GLY A 325 -16.66 -17.69 -0.68
C GLY A 325 -16.91 -16.81 0.55
N PHE A 326 -15.92 -16.61 1.43
CA PHE A 326 -16.02 -15.74 2.61
C PHE A 326 -15.32 -14.41 2.37
N GLU A 327 -16.02 -13.30 2.61
CA GLU A 327 -15.45 -11.95 2.48
C GLU A 327 -14.65 -11.57 3.74
N ILE A 328 -13.32 -11.52 3.61
CA ILE A 328 -12.40 -11.07 4.65
C ILE A 328 -12.22 -9.56 4.53
N VAL A 329 -12.92 -8.80 5.38
CA VAL A 329 -12.79 -7.34 5.49
C VAL A 329 -11.81 -6.91 6.59
N PRO A 330 -11.29 -5.67 6.58
CA PRO A 330 -10.31 -5.19 7.58
C PRO A 330 -10.78 -5.37 9.04
N ALA A 331 -12.08 -5.18 9.29
CA ALA A 331 -12.66 -5.35 10.63
C ALA A 331 -12.55 -6.79 11.15
N ILE A 332 -12.71 -7.79 10.27
CA ILE A 332 -12.54 -9.21 10.62
C ILE A 332 -11.08 -9.49 10.95
N VAL A 333 -10.13 -8.97 10.14
CA VAL A 333 -8.69 -9.10 10.42
C VAL A 333 -8.37 -8.50 11.80
N LYS A 334 -8.82 -7.27 12.05
CA LYS A 334 -8.63 -6.56 13.32
C LYS A 334 -9.16 -7.35 14.51
N GLN A 335 -10.40 -7.85 14.43
CA GLN A 335 -11.02 -8.65 15.48
C GLN A 335 -10.21 -9.92 15.77
N HIS A 336 -9.87 -10.68 14.74
CA HIS A 336 -9.17 -11.95 14.89
C HIS A 336 -7.74 -11.82 15.42
N LEU A 337 -7.07 -10.70 15.13
CA LEU A 337 -5.74 -10.36 15.66
C LEU A 337 -5.81 -9.81 17.09
N HIS A 338 -6.82 -8.99 17.40
CA HIS A 338 -7.07 -8.53 18.77
C HIS A 338 -7.34 -9.71 19.72
N ASP A 339 -8.15 -10.69 19.29
CA ASP A 339 -8.53 -11.85 20.10
C ASP A 339 -7.36 -12.76 20.48
N ILE A 340 -6.28 -12.75 19.71
CA ILE A 340 -5.05 -13.50 20.02
C ILE A 340 -4.06 -12.71 20.88
N GLY A 341 -4.43 -11.49 21.29
CA GLY A 341 -3.69 -10.69 22.27
C GLY A 341 -2.76 -9.62 21.70
N LEU A 342 -2.88 -9.23 20.43
CA LEU A 342 -2.12 -8.09 19.90
C LEU A 342 -2.59 -6.78 20.55
N SER A 343 -1.63 -5.90 20.87
CA SER A 343 -1.97 -4.61 21.47
C SER A 343 -2.67 -3.69 20.47
N PRO A 344 -3.57 -2.79 20.93
CA PRO A 344 -4.25 -1.82 20.05
C PRO A 344 -3.27 -0.95 19.24
N GLU A 345 -2.13 -0.58 19.83
CA GLU A 345 -1.10 0.23 19.16
C GLU A 345 -0.44 -0.54 18.01
N ARG A 346 -0.13 -1.83 18.22
CA ARG A 346 0.44 -2.69 17.17
C ARG A 346 -0.56 -2.95 16.05
N LEU A 347 -1.83 -3.18 16.39
CA LEU A 347 -2.91 -3.34 15.42
C LEU A 347 -3.10 -2.09 14.57
N HIS A 348 -3.11 -0.91 15.21
CA HIS A 348 -3.23 0.37 14.51
C HIS A 348 -2.05 0.59 13.56
N SER A 349 -0.83 0.26 13.98
CA SER A 349 0.37 0.32 13.13
C SER A 349 0.30 -0.63 11.93
N LEU A 350 -0.04 -1.91 12.15
CA LEU A 350 -0.11 -2.91 11.07
C LEU A 350 -1.20 -2.62 10.03
N LEU A 351 -2.35 -2.12 10.51
CA LEU A 351 -3.52 -1.80 9.70
C LEU A 351 -3.58 -0.30 9.31
N ASN A 352 -2.48 0.45 9.40
CA ASN A 352 -2.42 1.84 8.94
C ASN A 352 -2.28 1.90 7.40
N PRO A 353 -3.21 2.51 6.64
CA PRO A 353 -3.15 2.57 5.19
C PRO A 353 -2.44 3.81 4.66
N ASN A 354 -1.98 4.72 5.53
CA ASN A 354 -1.13 5.84 5.11
C ASN A 354 0.30 5.37 4.84
N ASP A 355 0.67 4.20 5.37
CA ASP A 355 2.00 3.62 5.22
C ASP A 355 2.01 2.40 4.28
N ARG A 356 1.66 2.65 3.01
CA ARG A 356 1.52 1.59 1.97
C ARG A 356 2.84 1.11 1.41
N GLN A 357 3.91 1.88 1.61
CA GLN A 357 5.22 1.59 1.04
C GLN A 357 6.10 0.78 1.98
N ASP A 358 5.75 0.70 3.27
CA ASP A 358 6.50 -0.07 4.27
C ASP A 358 6.32 -1.59 4.07
N VAL A 359 7.44 -2.21 3.71
CA VAL A 359 7.60 -3.65 3.51
C VAL A 359 7.57 -4.38 4.86
N ASP A 360 8.17 -3.84 5.91
CA ASP A 360 8.23 -4.44 7.25
C ASP A 360 6.85 -4.56 7.89
N LEU A 361 5.99 -3.54 7.77
CA LEU A 361 4.59 -3.62 8.21
C LEU A 361 3.80 -4.67 7.42
N THR A 362 4.13 -4.83 6.14
CA THR A 362 3.56 -5.88 5.27
C THR A 362 3.94 -7.27 5.75
N TYR A 363 5.24 -7.52 5.95
CA TYR A 363 5.71 -8.79 6.52
C TYR A 363 5.13 -9.03 7.92
N GLY A 364 5.07 -7.99 8.76
CA GLY A 364 4.49 -8.04 10.09
C GLY A 364 3.04 -8.51 10.07
N LEU A 365 2.18 -7.87 9.28
CA LEU A 365 0.76 -8.24 9.20
C LEU A 365 0.56 -9.66 8.65
N LEU A 366 1.21 -9.98 7.53
CA LEU A 366 1.07 -11.31 6.91
C LEU A 366 1.55 -12.41 7.87
N LYS A 367 2.60 -12.13 8.64
CA LYS A 367 3.10 -13.04 9.66
C LYS A 367 2.07 -13.35 10.72
N GLU A 368 1.50 -12.30 11.32
CA GLU A 368 0.48 -12.48 12.35
C GLU A 368 -0.69 -13.32 11.82
N ILE A 369 -1.08 -13.13 10.55
CA ILE A 369 -2.15 -13.90 9.89
C ILE A 369 -1.76 -15.37 9.67
N TRP A 370 -0.55 -15.70 9.19
CA TRP A 370 -0.18 -17.10 8.99
C TRP A 370 0.14 -17.84 10.29
N THR A 371 0.44 -17.11 11.37
CA THR A 371 0.64 -17.69 12.71
C THR A 371 -0.66 -17.85 13.51
N LEU A 372 -1.81 -17.54 12.92
CA LEU A 372 -3.09 -17.64 13.62
C LEU A 372 -3.37 -19.08 14.09
N PRO A 373 -3.66 -19.28 15.39
CA PRO A 373 -4.04 -20.59 15.90
C PRO A 373 -5.41 -21.00 15.36
N ASP A 374 -5.74 -22.28 15.52
CA ASP A 374 -7.07 -22.78 15.23
C ASP A 374 -8.14 -22.03 16.04
N ALA A 375 -9.34 -21.96 15.48
CA ALA A 375 -10.46 -21.34 16.19
C ALA A 375 -10.69 -22.05 17.52
N PRO A 376 -11.03 -21.31 18.60
CA PRO A 376 -11.43 -21.94 19.85
C PRO A 376 -12.55 -22.96 19.59
N PRO A 377 -12.56 -24.11 20.28
CA PRO A 377 -13.54 -25.19 20.03
C PRO A 377 -14.99 -24.75 20.26
N ASN A 378 -15.19 -23.65 21.01
CA ASN A 378 -16.49 -23.11 21.36
C ASN A 378 -16.81 -21.82 20.58
N ALA A 379 -16.02 -21.50 19.55
CA ALA A 379 -16.22 -20.30 18.74
C ALA A 379 -17.55 -20.36 17.97
N ALA A 380 -18.11 -19.20 17.68
CA ALA A 380 -19.28 -19.11 16.81
C ALA A 380 -18.96 -19.70 15.42
N PRO A 381 -19.94 -20.36 14.76
CA PRO A 381 -19.76 -20.94 13.42
C PRO A 381 -19.08 -20.02 12.40
N THR A 382 -19.53 -18.78 12.34
CA THR A 382 -19.02 -17.74 11.42
C THR A 382 -17.59 -17.32 11.75
N TYR A 383 -17.26 -17.23 13.04
CA TYR A 383 -15.90 -16.96 13.49
C TYR A 383 -14.94 -18.10 13.14
N ALA A 384 -15.36 -19.35 13.35
CA ALA A 384 -14.56 -20.51 12.95
C ALA A 384 -14.32 -20.53 11.44
N ARG A 385 -15.34 -20.17 10.65
CA ARG A 385 -15.25 -20.05 9.19
C ARG A 385 -14.29 -18.94 8.76
N ALA A 386 -14.40 -17.75 9.35
CA ALA A 386 -13.48 -16.64 9.13
C ALA A 386 -12.04 -17.02 9.46
N ARG A 387 -11.82 -17.75 10.57
CA ARG A 387 -10.50 -18.25 10.96
C ARG A 387 -9.92 -19.20 9.91
N THR A 388 -10.72 -20.13 9.38
CA THR A 388 -10.27 -21.03 8.29
C THR A 388 -9.86 -20.24 7.05
N ALA A 389 -10.64 -19.23 6.65
CA ALA A 389 -10.34 -18.40 5.49
C ALA A 389 -9.03 -17.60 5.68
N LEU A 390 -8.86 -16.97 6.85
CA LEU A 390 -7.63 -16.27 7.24
C LEU A 390 -6.42 -17.20 7.30
N GLN A 391 -6.56 -18.42 7.82
CA GLN A 391 -5.48 -19.40 7.85
C GLN A 391 -5.09 -19.86 6.44
N LEU A 392 -6.05 -20.05 5.53
CA LEU A 392 -5.74 -20.41 4.15
C LEU A 392 -5.01 -19.29 3.42
N PHE A 393 -5.46 -18.04 3.59
CA PHE A 393 -4.74 -16.87 3.12
C PHE A 393 -3.33 -16.77 3.73
N GLY A 394 -3.21 -17.05 5.03
CA GLY A 394 -1.94 -17.12 5.75
C GLY A 394 -1.00 -18.18 5.18
N ARG A 395 -1.50 -19.37 4.82
CA ARG A 395 -0.70 -20.42 4.16
C ARG A 395 -0.15 -19.96 2.82
N LEU A 396 -0.98 -19.27 2.02
CA LEU A 396 -0.51 -18.64 0.78
C LEU A 396 0.62 -17.64 1.07
N ALA A 397 0.42 -16.73 2.02
CA ALA A 397 1.43 -15.74 2.39
C ALA A 397 2.74 -16.41 2.87
N TYR A 398 2.64 -17.47 3.68
CA TYR A 398 3.79 -18.25 4.12
C TYR A 398 4.60 -18.83 2.95
N HIS A 399 3.93 -19.47 1.99
CA HIS A 399 4.59 -20.06 0.83
C HIS A 399 5.20 -19.03 -0.11
N LEU A 400 4.64 -17.82 -0.18
CA LEU A 400 5.23 -16.72 -0.94
C LEU A 400 6.53 -16.18 -0.30
N LEU A 401 6.74 -16.38 1.01
CA LEU A 401 7.82 -15.76 1.77
C LEU A 401 8.90 -16.74 2.23
N SER A 402 8.67 -18.06 2.09
CA SER A 402 9.65 -19.08 2.44
C SER A 402 10.71 -19.23 1.34
N LEU A 403 11.97 -18.98 1.70
CA LEU A 403 13.10 -18.90 0.78
C LEU A 403 13.99 -20.16 0.75
N ARG A 404 13.73 -21.18 1.60
CA ARG A 404 14.64 -22.34 1.76
C ARG A 404 14.49 -23.40 0.66
N GLU A 405 13.26 -23.68 0.24
CA GLU A 405 12.89 -24.62 -0.84
C GLU A 405 12.15 -23.83 -1.93
N GLN A 406 12.85 -22.84 -2.51
CA GLN A 406 12.26 -21.71 -3.24
C GLN A 406 11.22 -22.11 -4.30
N LEU A 407 11.56 -23.08 -5.16
CA LEU A 407 10.68 -23.44 -6.27
C LEU A 407 9.48 -24.26 -5.82
N THR A 408 9.63 -25.11 -4.80
CA THR A 408 8.51 -25.87 -4.24
C THR A 408 7.50 -24.93 -3.60
N HIS A 409 7.97 -23.99 -2.77
CA HIS A 409 7.10 -23.01 -2.13
C HIS A 409 6.45 -22.05 -3.13
N LEU A 410 7.21 -21.58 -4.13
CA LEU A 410 6.66 -20.73 -5.19
C LEU A 410 5.63 -21.48 -6.04
N SER A 411 5.88 -22.76 -6.34
CA SER A 411 4.91 -23.63 -7.01
C SER A 411 3.65 -23.77 -6.16
N THR A 412 3.77 -24.13 -4.89
CA THR A 412 2.62 -24.25 -3.98
C THR A 412 1.83 -22.95 -3.88
N ALA A 413 2.52 -21.80 -3.79
CA ALA A 413 1.88 -20.50 -3.79
C ALA A 413 1.12 -20.23 -5.09
N ALA A 414 1.74 -20.50 -6.26
CA ALA A 414 1.10 -20.31 -7.56
C ALA A 414 -0.16 -21.17 -7.73
N HIS A 415 -0.13 -22.43 -7.27
CA HIS A 415 -1.29 -23.31 -7.30
C HIS A 415 -2.39 -22.88 -6.31
N LEU A 416 -2.00 -22.46 -5.09
CA LEU A 416 -2.94 -21.90 -4.13
C LEU A 416 -3.61 -20.63 -4.68
N LEU A 417 -2.85 -19.77 -5.37
CA LEU A 417 -3.37 -18.59 -6.04
C LEU A 417 -4.38 -18.93 -7.13
N LEU A 418 -4.06 -19.88 -7.99
CA LEU A 418 -4.97 -20.36 -9.02
C LEU A 418 -6.27 -20.92 -8.41
N ALA A 419 -6.14 -21.75 -7.37
CA ALA A 419 -7.29 -22.31 -6.67
C ALA A 419 -8.15 -21.20 -6.05
N LEU A 420 -7.55 -20.29 -5.27
CA LEU A 420 -8.26 -19.20 -4.61
C LEU A 420 -8.92 -18.23 -5.60
N PHE A 421 -8.30 -17.98 -6.75
CA PHE A 421 -8.84 -17.10 -7.78
C PHE A 421 -10.03 -17.73 -8.54
N THR A 422 -10.01 -19.05 -8.75
CA THR A 422 -11.07 -19.77 -9.48
C THR A 422 -12.23 -20.25 -8.61
N MET A 423 -11.97 -20.48 -7.32
CA MET A 423 -12.98 -20.98 -6.39
C MET A 423 -14.12 -19.98 -6.17
N ASP A 424 -15.34 -20.50 -6.13
CA ASP A 424 -16.56 -19.77 -5.77
C ASP A 424 -16.80 -18.46 -6.55
N GLY A 425 -16.21 -18.35 -7.76
CA GLY A 425 -16.31 -17.16 -8.61
C GLY A 425 -15.57 -15.93 -8.06
N ALA A 426 -14.54 -16.13 -7.20
CA ALA A 426 -13.83 -15.05 -6.55
C ALA A 426 -13.19 -14.07 -7.56
N GLY A 427 -12.41 -14.57 -8.53
CA GLY A 427 -11.78 -13.75 -9.56
C GLY A 427 -11.03 -12.54 -8.98
N THR A 428 -11.32 -11.34 -9.51
CA THR A 428 -10.73 -10.07 -9.06
C THR A 428 -11.14 -9.68 -7.63
N ASN A 429 -12.19 -10.28 -7.06
CA ASN A 429 -12.56 -10.10 -5.65
C ASN A 429 -11.58 -10.80 -4.69
N PHE A 430 -10.71 -11.68 -5.19
CA PHE A 430 -9.59 -12.22 -4.42
C PHE A 430 -8.32 -11.38 -4.63
N MET A 431 -7.80 -11.34 -5.86
CA MET A 431 -6.66 -10.48 -6.24
C MET A 431 -6.53 -10.33 -7.75
N ALA A 432 -5.75 -9.34 -8.21
CA ALA A 432 -5.38 -9.19 -9.62
C ALA A 432 -4.36 -10.26 -10.07
N ASN A 433 -4.31 -10.56 -11.38
CA ASN A 433 -3.46 -11.63 -11.93
C ASN A 433 -1.96 -11.39 -11.74
N GLN A 434 -1.23 -12.47 -11.51
CA GLN A 434 0.21 -12.46 -11.30
C GLN A 434 0.94 -13.43 -12.22
N THR A 435 2.18 -13.08 -12.53
CA THR A 435 3.02 -13.78 -13.50
C THR A 435 4.20 -14.42 -12.76
N PHE A 436 4.40 -15.73 -12.93
CA PHE A 436 5.47 -16.49 -12.30
C PHE A 436 6.60 -16.78 -13.28
N ASN A 437 7.59 -15.88 -13.34
CA ASN A 437 8.72 -15.95 -14.28
C ASN A 437 9.87 -16.88 -13.82
N ALA A 438 10.00 -17.13 -12.51
CA ALA A 438 11.16 -17.80 -11.92
C ALA A 438 11.52 -19.15 -12.57
N PHE A 439 10.52 -19.97 -12.91
CA PHE A 439 10.75 -21.29 -13.52
C PHE A 439 11.39 -21.20 -14.91
N PHE A 440 11.03 -20.20 -15.72
CA PHE A 440 11.67 -19.97 -17.02
C PHE A 440 13.14 -19.60 -16.86
N CYS A 441 13.45 -18.70 -15.92
CA CYS A 441 14.83 -18.31 -15.62
C CYS A 441 15.67 -19.52 -15.17
N VAL A 442 15.15 -20.34 -14.25
CA VAL A 442 15.84 -21.56 -13.80
C VAL A 442 16.03 -22.56 -14.93
N ALA A 443 15.01 -22.78 -15.78
CA ALA A 443 15.13 -23.69 -16.92
C ALA A 443 16.19 -23.20 -17.91
N LYS A 444 16.27 -21.89 -18.19
CA LYS A 444 17.32 -21.30 -19.03
C LYS A 444 18.70 -21.56 -18.42
N VAL A 445 18.88 -21.35 -17.11
CA VAL A 445 20.18 -21.59 -16.44
C VAL A 445 20.56 -23.07 -16.52
N LYS A 446 19.63 -24.01 -16.33
CA LYS A 446 19.90 -25.45 -16.47
C LYS A 446 20.49 -25.83 -17.81
N ILE A 447 19.93 -25.27 -18.88
CA ILE A 447 20.34 -25.57 -20.25
C ILE A 447 21.68 -24.90 -20.57
N ASP A 448 21.81 -23.62 -20.22
CA ASP A 448 22.96 -22.83 -20.64
C ASP A 448 24.19 -23.02 -19.74
N ILE A 449 23.96 -23.24 -18.44
CA ILE A 449 24.97 -23.19 -17.37
C ILE A 449 24.63 -24.22 -16.27
N SER A 450 24.75 -25.52 -16.59
CA SER A 450 24.17 -26.63 -15.80
C SER A 450 24.68 -26.84 -14.37
N ASP A 451 25.74 -26.15 -13.93
CA ASP A 451 26.37 -26.32 -12.59
C ASP A 451 26.53 -25.00 -11.83
N GLU A 452 25.82 -23.94 -12.22
CA GLU A 452 25.91 -22.64 -11.56
C GLU A 452 24.76 -22.34 -10.58
N GLU A 453 25.02 -21.39 -9.69
CA GLU A 453 24.11 -20.95 -8.64
C GLU A 453 23.07 -19.96 -9.21
N PHE A 454 21.82 -20.10 -8.79
CA PHE A 454 20.75 -19.17 -9.14
C PHE A 454 20.15 -18.52 -7.90
N PHE A 455 20.04 -17.18 -7.93
CA PHE A 455 19.53 -16.39 -6.82
C PHE A 455 18.22 -15.71 -7.22
N LEU A 456 17.08 -16.24 -6.74
CA LEU A 456 15.76 -15.68 -7.00
C LEU A 456 15.64 -14.19 -6.62
N ILE A 457 16.35 -13.77 -5.57
CA ILE A 457 16.42 -12.38 -5.08
C ILE A 457 17.08 -11.40 -6.07
N LEU A 458 17.71 -11.89 -7.13
CA LEU A 458 18.26 -11.06 -8.19
C LEU A 458 17.26 -10.80 -9.34
N LEU A 459 16.08 -11.45 -9.31
CA LEU A 459 14.93 -11.07 -10.13
C LEU A 459 14.26 -9.80 -9.58
N GLY A 460 13.36 -9.18 -10.35
CA GLY A 460 12.69 -7.93 -9.99
C GLY A 460 13.53 -6.67 -10.19
N THR A 461 13.11 -5.57 -9.56
CA THR A 461 13.65 -4.21 -9.72
C THR A 461 14.30 -3.65 -8.45
N ASP A 462 14.26 -4.35 -7.31
CA ASP A 462 14.88 -3.97 -6.02
C ASP A 462 16.32 -3.41 -6.13
N ARG A 463 17.15 -3.96 -7.01
CA ARG A 463 18.52 -3.46 -7.24
C ARG A 463 18.50 -2.02 -7.78
N LEU A 464 17.58 -1.73 -8.69
CA LEU A 464 17.39 -0.40 -9.26
C LEU A 464 16.83 0.59 -8.21
N GLU A 465 15.90 0.16 -7.37
CA GLU A 465 15.40 0.96 -6.24
C GLU A 465 16.50 1.31 -5.23
N LYS A 466 17.37 0.36 -4.89
CA LYS A 466 18.56 0.62 -4.06
C LYS A 466 19.48 1.66 -4.69
N LEU A 467 19.67 1.61 -6.00
CA LEU A 467 20.43 2.63 -6.71
C LEU A 467 19.75 4.00 -6.62
N TYR A 468 18.41 4.07 -6.67
CA TYR A 468 17.67 5.33 -6.48
C TYR A 468 17.87 5.92 -5.09
N GLY A 469 17.82 5.09 -4.04
CA GLY A 469 18.14 5.52 -2.68
C GLY A 469 19.56 6.10 -2.57
N LEU A 470 20.54 5.47 -3.22
CA LEU A 470 21.91 5.99 -3.29
C LEU A 470 21.99 7.31 -4.07
N ILE A 471 21.28 7.44 -5.19
CA ILE A 471 21.26 8.68 -6.00
C ILE A 471 20.68 9.87 -5.20
N ARG A 472 19.63 9.63 -4.41
CA ARG A 472 19.01 10.65 -3.54
C ARG A 472 19.91 11.06 -2.38
N THR A 473 20.68 10.12 -1.82
CA THR A 473 21.52 10.35 -0.64
C THR A 473 22.95 10.80 -0.95
N ALA A 474 23.42 10.61 -2.19
CA ALA A 474 24.79 10.93 -2.60
C ALA A 474 25.16 12.42 -2.39
N VAL A 475 24.18 13.32 -2.46
CA VAL A 475 24.36 14.75 -2.21
C VAL A 475 23.36 15.13 -1.11
N GLY A 476 23.77 14.98 0.16
CA GLY A 476 22.86 15.00 1.32
C GLY A 476 21.99 16.25 1.50
N THR A 477 22.26 17.36 0.79
CA THR A 477 21.43 18.58 0.80
C THR A 477 20.50 18.69 -0.40
N ASP A 478 20.65 17.85 -1.43
CA ASP A 478 19.95 17.94 -2.72
C ASP A 478 19.38 16.55 -3.09
N SER A 479 18.29 16.17 -2.42
CA SER A 479 17.59 14.88 -2.63
C SER A 479 16.74 14.85 -3.90
N ASN A 480 16.42 16.03 -4.43
CA ASN A 480 15.82 16.23 -5.74
C ASN A 480 16.92 16.43 -6.78
N PHE A 481 16.62 16.16 -8.04
CA PHE A 481 17.57 16.38 -9.13
C PHE A 481 16.82 16.47 -10.45
N ASP A 482 17.40 17.22 -11.38
CA ASP A 482 17.01 17.18 -12.78
C ASP A 482 17.63 15.97 -13.51
N ILE A 483 17.26 15.76 -14.78
CA ILE A 483 17.70 14.61 -15.57
C ILE A 483 19.21 14.58 -15.85
N LEU A 484 19.86 15.75 -15.96
CA LEU A 484 21.31 15.84 -16.20
C LEU A 484 22.07 15.46 -14.93
N GLN A 485 21.61 15.96 -13.78
CA GLN A 485 22.11 15.56 -12.47
C GLN A 485 21.89 14.07 -12.22
N LEU A 486 20.73 13.51 -12.59
CA LEU A 486 20.46 12.07 -12.51
C LEU A 486 21.51 11.25 -13.26
N ALA A 487 21.77 11.58 -14.53
CA ALA A 487 22.78 10.87 -15.34
C ALA A 487 24.19 10.97 -14.72
N GLY A 488 24.55 12.16 -14.21
CA GLY A 488 25.82 12.38 -13.52
C GLY A 488 25.96 11.56 -12.23
N ARG A 489 24.94 11.59 -11.36
CA ARG A 489 24.92 10.86 -10.09
C ARG A 489 24.88 9.35 -10.30
N ALA A 490 24.06 8.86 -11.22
CA ALA A 490 24.00 7.45 -11.57
C ALA A 490 25.37 6.93 -12.07
N SER A 491 26.03 7.68 -12.97
CA SER A 491 27.40 7.34 -13.41
C SER A 491 28.36 7.26 -12.23
N ASN A 492 28.41 8.31 -11.41
CA ASN A 492 29.34 8.40 -10.28
C ASN A 492 29.15 7.24 -9.29
N LEU A 493 27.90 6.88 -8.99
CA LEU A 493 27.58 5.79 -8.07
C LEU A 493 27.88 4.42 -8.65
N THR A 494 27.63 4.21 -9.95
CA THR A 494 28.06 2.96 -10.60
C THR A 494 29.59 2.82 -10.57
N GLU A 495 30.34 3.92 -10.74
CA GLU A 495 31.80 3.91 -10.62
C GLU A 495 32.25 3.49 -9.21
N VAL A 496 31.61 4.04 -8.18
CA VAL A 496 31.85 3.64 -6.78
C VAL A 496 31.51 2.18 -6.57
N SER A 497 30.38 1.69 -7.08
CA SER A 497 30.00 0.28 -6.97
C SER A 497 31.01 -0.65 -7.63
N VAL A 498 31.58 -0.28 -8.78
CA VAL A 498 32.65 -1.04 -9.44
C VAL A 498 33.93 -1.05 -8.57
N ILE A 499 34.32 0.10 -8.02
CA ILE A 499 35.51 0.20 -7.16
C ILE A 499 35.34 -0.64 -5.88
N LEU A 500 34.20 -0.51 -5.19
CA LEU A 500 33.94 -1.25 -3.96
C LEU A 500 33.84 -2.76 -4.20
N ALA A 501 33.39 -3.16 -5.39
CA ALA A 501 33.37 -4.57 -5.75
C ALA A 501 34.77 -5.10 -6.13
N LEU A 502 35.70 -4.26 -6.61
CA LEU A 502 37.13 -4.56 -6.75
C LEU A 502 37.88 -4.57 -5.41
N LYS A 503 37.37 -3.83 -4.42
CA LYS A 503 37.95 -3.69 -3.07
C LYS A 503 36.91 -3.99 -1.98
N PRO A 504 36.43 -5.24 -1.85
CA PRO A 504 35.37 -5.60 -0.90
C PRO A 504 35.71 -5.26 0.55
N GLU A 505 36.99 -5.19 0.90
CA GLU A 505 37.48 -4.82 2.22
C GLU A 505 37.23 -3.35 2.60
N TRP A 506 36.97 -2.48 1.62
CA TRP A 506 36.62 -1.07 1.86
C TRP A 506 35.12 -0.87 2.09
N ASP A 507 34.30 -1.81 1.63
CA ASP A 507 32.86 -1.75 1.76
C ASP A 507 32.39 -2.33 3.10
N ARG A 508 32.24 -1.47 4.10
CA ARG A 508 31.32 -1.76 5.20
C ARG A 508 29.93 -1.36 4.73
N GLY A 509 29.27 -2.26 4.00
CA GLY A 509 27.88 -2.07 3.60
C GLY A 509 27.01 -1.67 4.82
N PRO A 510 25.82 -1.07 4.58
CA PRO A 510 24.96 -0.54 5.66
C PRO A 510 24.87 -1.52 6.81
N ARG A 511 25.04 -1.05 8.07
CA ARG A 511 25.24 -1.87 9.27
C ARG A 511 24.30 -3.08 9.27
N ARG A 512 24.81 -4.22 8.77
CA ARG A 512 24.06 -5.47 8.66
C ARG A 512 23.86 -6.01 10.05
N LEU A 513 22.73 -5.65 10.66
CA LEU A 513 22.29 -6.37 11.83
C LEU A 513 21.90 -7.77 11.34
N LYS A 514 22.55 -8.81 11.88
CA LYS A 514 22.34 -10.21 11.50
C LYS A 514 20.84 -10.52 11.37
N LEU A 515 20.40 -10.96 10.19
CA LEU A 515 19.11 -11.63 10.02
C LEU A 515 19.13 -12.88 10.91
N PRO A 516 18.24 -13.03 11.90
CA PRO A 516 17.69 -14.34 12.12
C PRO A 516 16.92 -14.65 10.83
N ALA A 517 17.28 -15.74 10.14
CA ALA A 517 16.39 -16.31 9.16
C ALA A 517 14.98 -16.43 9.80
N VAL A 518 13.92 -16.34 8.99
CA VAL A 518 12.54 -16.62 9.40
C VAL A 518 12.44 -18.09 9.81
N ILE A 519 13.04 -18.43 10.95
CA ILE A 519 13.22 -19.79 11.49
C ILE A 519 12.85 -19.84 12.98
N ASN A 520 12.57 -18.70 13.61
CA ASN A 520 11.94 -18.76 14.91
C ASN A 520 10.43 -18.65 14.72
N GLU A 521 9.75 -19.79 14.80
CA GLU A 521 8.28 -19.96 14.80
C GLU A 521 7.52 -19.05 15.80
N ARG A 522 8.23 -18.23 16.59
CA ARG A 522 7.70 -17.24 17.55
C ARG A 522 8.58 -15.99 17.75
N GLY A 523 9.56 -15.72 16.89
CA GLY A 523 10.50 -14.59 17.07
C GLY A 523 10.15 -13.40 16.18
N ASP A 524 10.28 -12.16 16.67
CA ASP A 524 10.03 -10.93 15.90
C ASP A 524 10.75 -10.95 14.54
N VAL A 525 10.01 -10.62 13.48
CA VAL A 525 10.62 -10.30 12.19
C VAL A 525 11.27 -8.95 12.41
N SER A 526 12.57 -9.00 12.69
CA SER A 526 13.36 -7.78 12.78
C SER A 526 13.31 -7.04 11.45
N SER A 527 13.45 -5.71 11.48
CA SER A 527 13.69 -4.76 10.37
C SER A 527 14.92 -5.04 9.50
N LYS A 528 15.37 -6.29 9.49
CA LYS A 528 16.61 -6.83 8.91
C LYS A 528 16.31 -7.78 7.77
N ALA A 529 15.05 -8.21 7.59
CA ALA A 529 14.64 -9.13 6.54
C ALA A 529 14.66 -8.49 5.13
N ASP A 530 14.67 -7.16 5.07
CA ASP A 530 14.52 -6.38 3.84
C ASP A 530 15.78 -6.30 2.95
N HIS A 531 16.93 -6.84 3.40
CA HIS A 531 18.22 -6.68 2.71
C HIS A 531 18.95 -8.00 2.47
N ILE A 532 18.25 -8.98 1.89
CA ILE A 532 18.85 -10.26 1.50
C ILE A 532 19.71 -10.05 0.24
N SER A 533 20.93 -10.58 0.26
CA SER A 533 21.90 -10.57 -0.83
C SER A 533 22.38 -12.00 -1.12
N PRO A 534 22.99 -12.28 -2.28
CA PRO A 534 23.58 -13.60 -2.54
C PRO A 534 24.56 -14.05 -1.44
N ALA A 535 25.29 -13.11 -0.84
CA ALA A 535 26.25 -13.39 0.23
C ALA A 535 25.61 -13.77 1.58
N SER A 536 24.36 -13.37 1.83
CA SER A 536 23.62 -13.72 3.05
C SER A 536 22.71 -14.93 2.88
N TRP A 537 22.80 -15.60 1.73
CA TRP A 537 21.96 -16.73 1.39
C TRP A 537 22.45 -18.03 2.04
N ILE A 538 21.53 -18.83 2.60
CA ILE A 538 21.85 -20.07 3.34
C ILE A 538 21.14 -21.30 2.72
N GLY A 539 20.20 -21.11 1.80
CA GLY A 539 19.50 -22.20 1.09
C GLY A 539 20.32 -22.78 -0.08
N ASP A 540 19.88 -23.93 -0.61
CA ASP A 540 20.49 -24.49 -1.83
C ASP A 540 20.12 -23.63 -3.05
N VAL A 541 21.14 -23.21 -3.79
CA VAL A 541 21.06 -22.36 -4.97
C VAL A 541 21.56 -23.08 -6.21
N HIS A 542 22.06 -24.32 -6.10
CA HIS A 542 22.59 -25.06 -7.23
C HIS A 542 21.46 -25.58 -8.10
N VAL A 543 21.56 -25.26 -9.38
CA VAL A 543 20.48 -25.52 -10.32
C VAL A 543 20.38 -27.00 -10.72
N ALA A 544 21.48 -27.77 -10.57
CA ALA A 544 21.56 -29.19 -10.90
C ALA A 544 20.64 -30.10 -10.05
N GLY A 545 20.37 -29.72 -8.78
CA GLY A 545 19.53 -30.49 -7.86
C GLY A 545 18.04 -30.14 -7.90
N LEU A 546 17.67 -29.04 -8.57
CA LEU A 546 16.29 -28.58 -8.64
C LEU A 546 15.53 -29.43 -9.67
N ILE A 547 14.49 -30.15 -9.28
CA ILE A 547 13.52 -30.71 -10.24
C ILE A 547 12.29 -29.81 -10.20
N PRO A 548 11.86 -29.20 -11.32
CA PRO A 548 10.56 -28.53 -11.40
C PRO A 548 9.47 -29.63 -11.34
N GLY A 549 9.16 -30.12 -10.15
CA GLY A 549 8.17 -31.18 -9.94
C GLY A 549 7.07 -30.66 -9.02
N ALA A 550 5.87 -30.50 -9.56
CA ALA A 550 4.66 -30.15 -8.80
C ALA A 550 3.77 -31.40 -8.68
N ASN A 551 4.24 -32.45 -8.00
CA ASN A 551 3.66 -33.79 -8.21
C ASN A 551 2.70 -34.34 -7.14
N GLU A 552 2.26 -33.61 -6.11
CA GLU A 552 1.44 -34.27 -5.07
C GLU A 552 0.20 -33.55 -4.52
N HIS A 553 -0.22 -32.38 -5.03
CA HIS A 553 -1.28 -31.63 -4.32
C HIS A 553 -2.59 -31.27 -5.03
N PHE A 554 -2.81 -31.58 -6.32
CA PHE A 554 -3.94 -30.93 -7.02
C PHE A 554 -4.77 -31.81 -7.96
N ASP A 555 -5.14 -33.02 -7.52
CA ASP A 555 -6.13 -33.91 -8.19
C ASP A 555 -7.52 -33.27 -8.45
N ARG A 556 -7.82 -32.11 -7.84
CA ARG A 556 -9.12 -31.42 -8.02
C ARG A 556 -9.12 -30.42 -9.19
N CYS A 557 -7.97 -29.95 -9.66
CA CYS A 557 -7.89 -28.98 -10.77
C CYS A 557 -7.84 -29.66 -12.14
N SER A 558 -7.39 -30.92 -12.20
CA SER A 558 -7.18 -31.69 -13.45
C SER A 558 -8.46 -32.13 -14.18
N GLN A 559 -9.66 -31.84 -13.64
CA GLN A 559 -10.95 -32.27 -14.19
C GLN A 559 -11.66 -31.22 -15.08
N ILE A 560 -11.11 -30.01 -15.24
CA ILE A 560 -11.68 -28.94 -16.07
C ILE A 560 -10.74 -28.68 -17.26
N ALA A 561 -11.24 -28.70 -18.50
CA ALA A 561 -10.40 -28.63 -19.70
C ALA A 561 -9.81 -27.21 -19.97
N LYS A 562 -8.52 -27.18 -20.40
CA LYS A 562 -7.75 -26.05 -20.97
C LYS A 562 -7.75 -24.71 -20.21
N PHE A 563 -7.30 -24.71 -18.96
CA PHE A 563 -6.96 -23.48 -18.24
C PHE A 563 -5.52 -23.54 -17.72
N ASP A 564 -4.89 -22.37 -17.53
CA ASP A 564 -3.56 -22.21 -16.94
C ASP A 564 -3.57 -21.03 -15.94
N ILE A 565 -2.46 -20.81 -15.22
CA ILE A 565 -2.36 -19.75 -14.19
C ILE A 565 -2.70 -18.35 -14.72
N LEU A 566 -2.42 -18.07 -16.01
CA LEU A 566 -2.71 -16.77 -16.63
C LEU A 566 -4.04 -16.74 -17.38
N SER A 567 -4.63 -17.90 -17.64
CA SER A 567 -5.92 -18.10 -18.30
C SER A 567 -6.85 -19.03 -17.50
N PRO A 568 -7.17 -18.70 -16.23
CA PRO A 568 -7.90 -19.59 -15.33
C PRO A 568 -9.35 -19.86 -15.78
N PHE A 569 -9.89 -19.00 -16.64
CA PHE A 569 -11.22 -19.15 -17.24
C PHE A 569 -11.18 -19.37 -18.77
N GLY A 570 -10.01 -19.77 -19.31
CA GLY A 570 -9.79 -19.96 -20.75
C GLY A 570 -9.50 -18.68 -21.54
N GLU A 571 -9.55 -17.50 -20.90
CA GLU A 571 -9.12 -16.22 -21.46
C GLU A 571 -7.87 -15.70 -20.76
N LEU A 572 -6.89 -15.20 -21.53
CA LEU A 572 -5.70 -14.57 -20.98
C LEU A 572 -6.08 -13.30 -20.21
N LEU A 573 -5.77 -13.26 -18.92
CA LEU A 573 -6.18 -12.17 -18.02
C LEU A 573 -5.08 -11.10 -17.83
N VAL A 574 -4.27 -10.87 -18.86
CA VAL A 574 -3.13 -9.95 -18.81
C VAL A 574 -3.49 -8.64 -19.52
N GLY A 575 -3.26 -7.50 -18.87
CA GLY A 575 -3.51 -6.17 -19.44
C GLY A 575 -4.99 -5.71 -19.43
N LYS A 576 -5.90 -6.47 -18.79
CA LYS A 576 -7.28 -6.01 -18.56
C LYS A 576 -7.32 -5.06 -17.34
N PRO A 577 -7.80 -3.82 -17.46
CA PRO A 577 -8.00 -2.94 -16.31
C PRO A 577 -9.08 -3.51 -15.38
N ASP A 578 -8.84 -3.48 -14.06
CA ASP A 578 -9.85 -3.83 -13.06
C ASP A 578 -11.01 -2.82 -13.19
N ALA A 579 -12.20 -3.31 -13.52
CA ALA A 579 -13.40 -2.46 -13.67
C ALA A 579 -13.87 -1.82 -12.35
N GLU A 580 -13.33 -2.25 -11.21
CA GLU A 580 -13.77 -1.83 -9.86
C GLU A 580 -12.63 -1.31 -8.96
N SER A 581 -11.41 -1.08 -9.47
CA SER A 581 -10.28 -0.62 -8.66
C SER A 581 -10.30 0.87 -8.31
N ALA A 582 -11.49 1.49 -8.21
CA ALA A 582 -11.59 2.78 -7.53
C ALA A 582 -11.25 2.53 -6.06
N PHE A 583 -10.04 2.93 -5.65
CA PHE A 583 -9.54 2.79 -4.29
C PHE A 583 -10.33 3.70 -3.33
N GLU A 584 -11.54 3.31 -2.97
CA GLU A 584 -12.25 3.89 -1.82
C GLU A 584 -11.70 3.24 -0.55
N ILE A 585 -10.70 3.92 0.04
CA ILE A 585 -10.14 3.58 1.35
C ILE A 585 -11.17 3.94 2.42
N ASP A 586 -11.22 3.16 3.50
CA ASP A 586 -12.02 3.47 4.68
C ASP A 586 -11.66 4.89 5.22
N PRO A 587 -12.60 5.85 5.26
CA PRO A 587 -12.36 7.22 5.69
C PRO A 587 -11.79 7.33 7.11
N GLU A 588 -12.02 6.33 7.97
CA GLU A 588 -11.55 6.38 9.36
C GLU A 588 -10.06 6.09 9.52
N LEU A 589 -9.43 5.55 8.48
CA LEU A 589 -7.98 5.42 8.43
C LEU A 589 -7.28 6.68 7.86
N LEU A 590 -8.06 7.67 7.43
CA LEU A 590 -7.61 8.98 6.95
C LEU A 590 -7.99 10.05 7.98
N VAL A 591 -7.34 10.08 9.15
CA VAL A 591 -7.51 11.19 10.11
C VAL A 591 -6.30 12.14 10.08
N GLU A 592 -6.58 13.34 9.56
CA GLU A 592 -5.92 14.65 9.69
C GLU A 592 -4.41 14.78 9.44
N GLY A 593 -4.07 15.09 8.18
CA GLY A 593 -3.46 16.37 7.83
C GLY A 593 -1.94 16.52 7.96
N THR A 594 -1.19 16.06 6.96
CA THR A 594 -0.01 16.76 6.43
C THR A 594 0.20 16.37 4.97
N THR A 595 0.59 17.34 4.15
CA THR A 595 1.38 17.13 2.93
C THR A 595 2.50 16.12 3.17
N ASP A 596 2.81 15.30 2.16
CA ASP A 596 3.87 14.29 2.16
C ASP A 596 5.04 14.64 3.09
N PRO A 597 5.29 13.86 4.17
CA PRO A 597 6.42 14.10 5.04
C PRO A 597 7.70 13.72 4.30
N VAL A 598 8.62 14.68 4.24
CA VAL A 598 10.02 14.47 3.91
C VAL A 598 10.65 13.58 4.99
N ASP A 599 11.37 12.54 4.54
CA ASP A 599 12.18 11.67 5.40
C ASP A 599 13.19 12.48 6.23
N ASP A 600 13.04 12.49 7.55
CA ASP A 600 14.10 12.89 8.48
C ASP A 600 14.21 11.83 9.59
N ASP A 601 15.02 10.80 9.33
CA ASP A 601 15.40 9.81 10.32
C ASP A 601 16.83 10.10 10.82
N SER A 602 16.94 10.98 11.81
CA SER A 602 18.22 11.29 12.46
C SER A 602 18.10 11.54 13.97
N THR A 603 17.59 10.56 14.74
CA THR A 603 17.69 10.66 16.21
C THR A 603 19.06 10.22 16.73
N SER A 604 19.93 11.19 17.00
CA SER A 604 20.92 11.08 18.09
C SER A 604 21.27 12.47 18.64
N ASN A 605 20.74 12.81 19.83
CA ASN A 605 21.11 14.01 20.59
C ASN A 605 22.47 13.80 21.30
N PRO A 606 23.51 14.62 21.03
CA PRO A 606 24.63 14.78 21.94
C PRO A 606 24.36 15.95 22.89
N ALA A 607 24.62 15.72 24.18
CA ALA A 607 24.48 16.71 25.23
C ALA A 607 25.42 17.93 25.03
N HIS A 608 24.88 19.14 25.15
CA HIS A 608 25.64 20.38 25.29
C HIS A 608 26.16 20.57 26.71
N PRO A 609 27.41 21.03 26.87
CA PRO A 609 27.78 21.93 27.94
C PRO A 609 28.12 23.32 27.39
N ASN A 610 27.45 24.33 27.96
CA ASN A 610 27.69 25.75 27.78
C ASN A 610 29.11 26.17 28.23
N SER A 611 29.80 26.95 27.41
CA SER A 611 30.45 28.21 27.81
C SER A 611 31.15 28.89 26.63
N LEU A 612 30.69 30.11 26.28
CA LEU A 612 31.45 31.07 25.49
C LEU A 612 32.38 31.88 26.41
N PRO A 613 33.55 32.30 25.92
CA PRO A 613 33.78 33.74 25.88
C PRO A 613 34.54 34.26 24.64
N GLN A 614 34.01 35.37 24.12
CA GLN A 614 34.66 36.65 23.73
C GLN A 614 35.72 36.72 22.60
N SER A 615 35.24 37.21 21.45
CA SER A 615 35.72 38.36 20.63
C SER A 615 37.21 38.66 20.42
N GLY A 616 37.58 38.83 19.14
CA GLY A 616 38.67 39.68 18.66
C GLY A 616 38.92 39.60 17.13
N ASP A 617 38.31 40.51 16.35
CA ASP A 617 38.95 41.49 15.43
C ASP A 617 40.29 41.12 14.73
N ILE A 618 40.62 41.31 13.43
CA ILE A 618 40.08 41.92 12.18
C ILE A 618 40.95 41.33 11.01
N LEU A 619 40.41 41.18 9.80
CA LEU A 619 40.93 41.68 8.49
C LEU A 619 40.69 40.75 7.28
N ASP A 620 40.16 41.41 6.27
CA ASP A 620 39.62 41.05 4.96
C ASP A 620 40.72 40.80 3.91
N ASP A 621 40.46 39.86 2.99
CA ASP A 621 40.69 40.07 1.55
C ASP A 621 40.10 38.90 0.72
N GLY A 622 38.90 39.15 0.18
CA GLY A 622 38.52 38.93 -1.23
C GLY A 622 38.48 37.50 -1.82
N ILE A 623 37.26 37.02 -2.11
CA ILE A 623 36.77 36.51 -3.42
C ILE A 623 35.24 36.31 -3.29
N GLU A 624 34.47 37.07 -4.07
CA GLU A 624 33.00 36.99 -4.11
C GLU A 624 32.53 35.79 -4.95
N ASP A 625 32.00 34.76 -4.28
CA ASP A 625 30.93 33.88 -4.79
C ASP A 625 29.66 34.32 -4.02
N PHE A 626 28.65 34.82 -4.74
CA PHE A 626 27.39 35.29 -4.17
C PHE A 626 26.33 34.18 -4.26
N ASP A 627 26.01 33.59 -3.10
CA ASP A 627 24.68 33.06 -2.75
C ASP A 627 24.44 33.38 -1.25
N ASP A 628 23.16 33.54 -0.90
CA ASP A 628 22.57 33.69 0.45
C ASP A 628 22.40 35.07 1.09
N VAL A 629 21.13 35.53 1.18
CA VAL A 629 20.62 36.41 2.24
C VAL A 629 19.13 36.11 2.54
N LEU A 630 18.88 35.50 3.73
CA LEU A 630 17.81 35.69 4.74
C LEU A 630 16.33 35.34 4.38
N ALA A 631 15.46 34.87 5.30
CA ALA A 631 15.41 35.01 6.75
C ALA A 631 14.57 33.92 7.46
N ILE A 632 14.88 33.72 8.75
CA ILE A 632 14.22 32.90 9.77
C ILE A 632 13.04 33.65 10.40
N HIS A 633 11.96 32.94 10.74
CA HIS A 633 11.04 33.31 11.83
C HIS A 633 10.76 32.09 12.72
N ASP A 634 11.11 32.23 14.00
CA ASP A 634 10.86 31.28 15.07
C ASP A 634 9.39 31.25 15.49
N ALA A 635 8.85 30.06 15.74
CA ALA A 635 7.70 29.88 16.62
C ALA A 635 7.87 28.61 17.48
N GLU A 636 7.70 28.85 18.77
CA GLU A 636 7.95 28.00 19.94
C GLU A 636 7.30 26.61 19.91
N ASN A 637 8.08 25.59 20.29
CA ASN A 637 7.64 24.21 20.45
C ASN A 637 7.52 23.89 21.95
N THR A 638 6.31 23.97 22.52
CA THR A 638 6.05 23.61 23.93
C THR A 638 5.64 22.15 24.07
N LYS A 639 6.43 21.40 24.84
CA LYS A 639 6.13 20.05 25.36
C LYS A 639 4.87 20.08 26.24
N HIS A 640 3.89 19.22 25.95
CA HIS A 640 2.75 19.01 26.86
C HIS A 640 2.93 17.75 27.72
N SER A 641 2.90 17.96 29.03
CA SER A 641 2.78 16.96 30.10
C SER A 641 1.30 16.72 30.46
N PRO A 642 0.93 15.56 31.06
CA PRO A 642 -0.46 15.11 31.15
C PRO A 642 -1.11 15.51 32.49
N HIS A 643 -1.46 16.79 32.68
CA HIS A 643 -2.29 17.22 33.82
C HIS A 643 -3.19 18.39 33.42
N ILE A 644 -4.46 18.36 33.83
CA ILE A 644 -5.40 19.50 33.69
C ILE A 644 -5.70 20.04 35.09
N VAL A 645 -5.58 21.35 35.25
CA VAL A 645 -5.97 22.09 36.45
C VAL A 645 -7.33 22.73 36.21
N VAL A 646 -8.31 22.42 37.06
CA VAL A 646 -9.61 23.12 37.12
C VAL A 646 -9.78 23.62 38.56
N ASP A 647 -10.08 24.90 38.73
CA ASP A 647 -10.28 25.58 40.02
C ASP A 647 -9.17 25.39 41.06
N GLY A 648 -7.91 25.49 40.61
CA GLY A 648 -6.74 25.48 41.50
C GLY A 648 -6.40 24.13 42.12
N LYS A 649 -6.99 23.02 41.65
CA LYS A 649 -6.60 21.66 42.03
C LYS A 649 -6.15 20.85 40.81
N GLN A 650 -5.00 20.18 40.95
CA GLN A 650 -4.44 19.27 39.94
C GLN A 650 -5.20 17.94 39.96
N ILE A 651 -5.68 17.48 38.80
CA ILE A 651 -6.28 16.14 38.64
C ILE A 651 -5.37 15.32 37.71
N THR A 652 -4.91 14.17 38.20
CA THR A 652 -4.18 13.14 37.45
C THR A 652 -5.18 12.18 36.81
N VAL A 653 -5.14 12.03 35.49
CA VAL A 653 -5.93 11.00 34.80
C VAL A 653 -5.15 9.68 34.84
N LEU A 654 -5.54 8.79 35.75
CA LEU A 654 -5.04 7.41 35.79
C LEU A 654 -5.77 6.56 34.72
N PRO A 655 -5.05 5.82 33.87
CA PRO A 655 -5.64 4.72 33.13
C PRO A 655 -5.54 3.44 33.95
N ARG A 656 -6.64 2.68 34.00
CA ARG A 656 -6.77 1.20 34.09
C ARG A 656 -7.97 0.81 34.96
N LEU A 657 -8.81 -0.10 34.43
CA LEU A 657 -8.68 -1.52 34.74
C LEU A 657 -9.63 -2.34 33.85
N SER A 658 -9.00 -3.06 32.92
CA SER A 658 -9.46 -4.35 32.46
C SER A 658 -9.41 -5.32 33.64
N THR A 659 -10.55 -5.90 33.98
CA THR A 659 -10.64 -7.17 34.69
C THR A 659 -11.86 -7.91 34.20
N ASP A 660 -11.69 -8.93 33.36
CA ASP A 660 -12.61 -10.08 33.35
C ASP A 660 -11.91 -11.37 32.87
N ARG A 661 -10.78 -11.69 33.52
CA ARG A 661 -9.95 -12.88 33.26
C ARG A 661 -10.51 -14.18 33.88
N THR A 662 -11.75 -14.25 34.34
CA THR A 662 -12.23 -15.44 35.07
C THR A 662 -13.72 -15.75 34.90
N LYS A 663 -14.24 -15.84 33.66
CA LYS A 663 -15.58 -16.42 33.42
C LYS A 663 -15.71 -17.17 32.09
N ARG A 664 -15.44 -18.49 32.10
CA ARG A 664 -16.38 -19.57 31.68
C ARG A 664 -15.67 -20.86 31.30
N VAL A 665 -15.25 -21.56 32.35
CA VAL A 665 -15.35 -23.03 32.45
C VAL A 665 -16.80 -23.32 32.86
N ALA A 666 -17.68 -23.70 31.92
CA ALA A 666 -18.95 -24.41 32.17
C ALA A 666 -19.76 -24.54 30.87
N GLY A 667 -19.75 -25.71 30.24
CA GLY A 667 -20.62 -26.02 29.10
C GLY A 667 -22.08 -26.20 29.54
N ILE A 668 -22.85 -25.11 29.60
CA ILE A 668 -24.29 -25.09 29.87
C ILE A 668 -24.96 -24.03 28.97
N ALA A 669 -26.12 -24.36 28.39
CA ALA A 669 -26.95 -23.47 27.59
C ALA A 669 -27.28 -22.17 28.32
N ALA A 670 -27.26 -21.05 27.61
CA ALA A 670 -27.24 -19.70 28.19
C ALA A 670 -28.57 -19.22 28.82
N PHE A 671 -29.65 -20.00 28.83
CA PHE A 671 -30.93 -19.57 29.39
C PHE A 671 -31.68 -20.75 30.04
N SER A 672 -32.06 -20.61 31.32
CA SER A 672 -32.96 -21.53 32.03
C SER A 672 -34.18 -20.80 32.61
N ASN A 673 -35.32 -21.48 32.50
CA ASN A 673 -36.69 -20.97 32.63
C ASN A 673 -37.12 -20.58 34.05
N SER A 674 -38.03 -19.60 34.15
CA SER A 674 -39.25 -19.78 34.97
C SER A 674 -40.49 -19.02 34.44
N SER A 675 -41.41 -19.82 33.88
CA SER A 675 -42.90 -19.75 33.88
C SER A 675 -43.72 -18.54 33.35
N LYS A 676 -44.31 -18.79 32.16
CA LYS A 676 -45.71 -18.51 31.67
C LYS A 676 -45.97 -17.28 30.75
N PRO A 677 -46.94 -17.38 29.81
CA PRO A 677 -46.68 -17.22 28.37
C PRO A 677 -47.43 -16.04 27.70
N HIS A 678 -46.76 -15.33 26.79
CA HIS A 678 -47.28 -14.73 25.54
C HIS A 678 -46.15 -13.96 24.83
N HIS A 679 -45.91 -14.30 23.56
CA HIS A 679 -45.04 -13.67 22.54
C HIS A 679 -43.66 -13.14 22.97
N ASP A 680 -42.63 -13.78 22.40
CA ASP A 680 -41.19 -13.63 22.64
C ASP A 680 -40.66 -12.18 22.53
N GLN A 681 -40.78 -11.43 23.62
CA GLN A 681 -39.98 -10.23 23.88
C GLN A 681 -38.76 -10.59 24.72
N ILE A 682 -37.62 -10.14 24.21
CA ILE A 682 -36.24 -10.40 24.59
C ILE A 682 -35.95 -9.89 26.01
N ALA A 683 -35.33 -10.73 26.86
CA ALA A 683 -34.65 -10.27 28.08
C ALA A 683 -33.29 -10.99 28.23
N PHE A 684 -32.21 -10.19 28.30
CA PHE A 684 -30.81 -10.63 28.48
C PHE A 684 -30.35 -10.52 29.93
N ASP A 685 -29.38 -11.35 30.33
CA ASP A 685 -28.83 -11.40 31.69
C ASP A 685 -27.67 -10.40 31.90
N ASN A 686 -27.94 -9.43 32.78
CA ASN A 686 -27.06 -8.64 33.66
C ASN A 686 -25.79 -7.94 33.11
N ASN A 687 -25.98 -6.63 32.88
CA ASN A 687 -25.02 -5.49 32.84
C ASN A 687 -24.48 -4.98 31.49
N ALA A 688 -24.89 -5.50 30.33
CA ALA A 688 -24.58 -4.86 29.04
C ALA A 688 -25.82 -4.76 28.15
N ALA A 689 -26.01 -3.61 27.48
CA ALA A 689 -27.11 -3.37 26.57
C ALA A 689 -27.02 -4.27 25.32
N PRO A 690 -28.16 -4.71 24.74
CA PRO A 690 -28.16 -5.62 23.59
C PRO A 690 -27.51 -4.94 22.37
N SER A 691 -26.60 -5.66 21.70
CA SER A 691 -25.83 -5.15 20.55
C SER A 691 -25.71 -6.18 19.44
N LEU A 692 -25.68 -5.69 18.20
CA LEU A 692 -25.31 -6.41 17.00
C LEU A 692 -23.81 -6.25 16.76
N ARG A 693 -23.11 -7.35 16.48
CA ARG A 693 -21.66 -7.37 16.21
C ARG A 693 -21.35 -7.93 14.84
N ILE A 694 -20.18 -7.58 14.32
CA ILE A 694 -19.63 -8.23 13.12
C ILE A 694 -19.56 -9.76 13.36
N GLY A 695 -19.95 -10.53 12.35
CA GLY A 695 -20.06 -11.98 12.42
C GLY A 695 -21.36 -12.53 12.98
N ASN A 696 -22.27 -11.69 13.50
CA ASN A 696 -23.58 -12.15 13.98
C ASN A 696 -24.51 -12.54 12.82
N PRO A 697 -25.32 -13.60 12.97
CA PRO A 697 -26.36 -13.93 12.02
C PRO A 697 -27.53 -12.95 12.13
N ILE A 698 -28.10 -12.61 10.98
CA ILE A 698 -29.23 -11.68 10.83
C ILE A 698 -30.23 -12.27 9.83
N ALA A 699 -31.47 -11.81 9.91
CA ALA A 699 -32.48 -11.96 8.87
C ALA A 699 -32.77 -10.61 8.22
N THR A 700 -33.11 -10.66 6.93
CA THR A 700 -33.50 -9.49 6.15
C THR A 700 -34.35 -9.93 4.95
N LEU A 701 -35.12 -9.00 4.38
CA LEU A 701 -35.88 -9.25 3.16
C LEU A 701 -35.15 -8.67 1.96
N VAL A 702 -35.04 -9.47 0.91
CA VAL A 702 -34.37 -9.11 -0.34
C VAL A 702 -35.31 -9.33 -1.52
N LEU A 703 -35.12 -8.55 -2.58
CA LEU A 703 -35.82 -8.73 -3.86
C LEU A 703 -34.96 -9.60 -4.78
N CYS A 704 -35.50 -10.72 -5.25
CA CYS A 704 -34.84 -11.61 -6.20
C CYS A 704 -35.78 -11.87 -7.37
N GLU A 705 -35.34 -11.53 -8.59
CA GLU A 705 -36.16 -11.61 -9.82
C GLU A 705 -37.51 -10.85 -9.72
N GLY A 706 -37.59 -9.84 -8.85
CA GLY A 706 -38.80 -9.05 -8.62
C GLY A 706 -39.74 -9.61 -7.55
N GLU A 707 -39.42 -10.76 -6.95
CA GLU A 707 -40.17 -11.37 -5.85
C GLU A 707 -39.45 -11.18 -4.51
N LEU A 708 -40.21 -11.25 -3.40
CA LEU A 708 -39.72 -10.97 -2.06
C LEU A 708 -39.38 -12.26 -1.33
N PHE A 709 -38.13 -12.39 -0.85
CA PHE A 709 -37.66 -13.56 -0.13
C PHE A 709 -36.98 -13.19 1.18
N LEU A 710 -37.13 -14.08 2.18
CA LEU A 710 -36.31 -14.05 3.38
C LEU A 710 -34.90 -14.52 3.08
N ALA A 711 -33.91 -13.71 3.47
CA ALA A 711 -32.50 -14.05 3.46
C ALA A 711 -31.96 -14.13 4.88
N ILE A 712 -31.21 -15.19 5.17
CA ILE A 712 -30.41 -15.31 6.38
C ILE A 712 -28.99 -14.94 6.01
N ALA A 713 -28.38 -14.01 6.74
CA ALA A 713 -27.09 -13.45 6.41
C ALA A 713 -26.19 -13.29 7.63
N GLN A 714 -24.90 -13.05 7.39
CA GLN A 714 -23.92 -12.69 8.40
C GLN A 714 -23.51 -11.23 8.22
N VAL A 715 -23.41 -10.49 9.32
CA VAL A 715 -22.88 -9.12 9.31
C VAL A 715 -21.38 -9.13 9.00
N ASN A 716 -20.98 -8.37 7.98
CA ASN A 716 -19.57 -8.18 7.61
C ASN A 716 -19.05 -6.82 8.11
N THR A 717 -19.84 -5.76 7.95
CA THR A 717 -19.47 -4.41 8.39
C THR A 717 -20.66 -3.68 8.99
N ILE A 718 -20.36 -2.78 9.93
CA ILE A 718 -21.32 -1.89 10.58
C ILE A 718 -20.73 -0.48 10.49
N ILE A 719 -21.50 0.47 9.98
CA ILE A 719 -21.12 1.88 9.87
C ILE A 719 -22.22 2.73 10.51
N LEU A 720 -21.84 3.69 11.36
CA LEU A 720 -22.74 4.68 11.94
C LEU A 720 -22.32 6.09 11.48
N GLY A 721 -23.10 6.67 10.58
CA GLY A 721 -22.76 7.94 9.92
C GLY A 721 -21.60 7.72 8.96
N THR A 722 -20.40 8.14 9.36
CA THR A 722 -19.15 7.93 8.62
C THR A 722 -18.16 7.03 9.37
N GLN A 723 -18.52 6.54 10.55
CA GLN A 723 -17.62 5.77 11.42
C GLN A 723 -17.92 4.27 11.34
N PRO A 724 -16.96 3.41 10.95
CA PRO A 724 -17.08 1.97 11.10
C PRO A 724 -17.09 1.57 12.59
N MET A 725 -17.84 0.52 12.91
CA MET A 725 -18.08 0.07 14.27
C MET A 725 -17.88 -1.45 14.36
N ASP A 726 -17.23 -1.93 15.43
CA ASP A 726 -17.11 -3.38 15.71
C ASP A 726 -18.45 -3.95 16.24
N SER A 727 -19.27 -3.09 16.85
CA SER A 727 -20.60 -3.41 17.35
C SER A 727 -21.50 -2.17 17.45
N ILE A 728 -22.80 -2.37 17.36
CA ILE A 728 -23.81 -1.31 17.53
C ILE A 728 -24.92 -1.77 18.47
N LEU A 729 -25.41 -0.88 19.34
CA LEU A 729 -26.59 -1.17 20.16
C LEU A 729 -27.82 -1.36 19.28
N LEU A 730 -28.70 -2.31 19.63
CA LEU A 730 -29.88 -2.61 18.83
C LEU A 730 -30.82 -1.39 18.69
N ASP A 731 -30.87 -0.53 19.71
CA ASP A 731 -31.67 0.71 19.68
C ASP A 731 -31.16 1.75 18.66
N LEU A 732 -29.89 1.63 18.24
CA LEU A 732 -29.27 2.49 17.22
C LEU A 732 -29.33 1.86 15.83
N LEU A 733 -29.80 0.62 15.70
CA LEU A 733 -29.93 -0.06 14.42
C LEU A 733 -30.94 0.63 13.48
N PRO A 734 -32.09 1.17 13.97
CA PRO A 734 -33.03 1.92 13.13
C PRO A 734 -32.56 3.34 12.74
N ASP A 735 -31.38 3.75 13.19
CA ASP A 735 -30.83 5.07 12.88
C ASP A 735 -30.56 5.21 11.36
N ARG A 736 -30.91 6.37 10.78
CA ARG A 736 -30.70 6.62 9.34
C ARG A 736 -29.23 6.61 8.92
N GLY A 737 -28.32 6.89 9.85
CA GLY A 737 -26.88 6.81 9.64
C GLY A 737 -26.34 5.38 9.76
N THR A 738 -27.11 4.42 10.24
CA THR A 738 -26.66 3.03 10.38
C THR A 738 -26.74 2.30 9.06
N LYS A 739 -25.57 1.87 8.59
CA LYS A 739 -25.37 1.08 7.37
C LYS A 739 -24.74 -0.26 7.74
N ILE A 740 -25.34 -1.33 7.27
CA ILE A 740 -24.90 -2.70 7.52
C ILE A 740 -24.56 -3.33 6.16
N SER A 741 -23.38 -3.93 6.07
CA SER A 741 -23.08 -4.84 4.96
C SER A 741 -23.06 -6.28 5.46
N TYR A 742 -23.54 -7.20 4.65
CA TYR A 742 -23.72 -8.60 5.04
C TYR A 742 -23.58 -9.54 3.85
N GLN A 743 -23.34 -10.82 4.14
CA GLN A 743 -23.28 -11.89 3.15
C GLN A 743 -24.35 -12.95 3.44
N ILE A 744 -25.10 -13.36 2.43
CA ILE A 744 -26.20 -14.32 2.58
C ILE A 744 -25.62 -15.73 2.79
N LEU A 745 -26.13 -16.45 3.80
CA LEU A 745 -25.79 -17.85 4.08
C LEU A 745 -26.50 -18.75 3.08
N GLN A 746 -25.81 -19.78 2.59
CA GLN A 746 -26.43 -20.85 1.80
C GLN A 746 -27.09 -21.88 2.74
N LEU A 747 -28.42 -22.00 2.68
CA LEU A 747 -29.16 -22.97 3.48
C LEU A 747 -29.47 -24.22 2.66
N ILE A 748 -29.33 -25.39 3.29
CA ILE A 748 -29.65 -26.69 2.70
C ILE A 748 -30.51 -27.52 3.67
N SER A 749 -31.22 -28.51 3.14
CA SER A 749 -32.00 -29.43 3.98
C SER A 749 -31.10 -30.18 4.98
N THR A 750 -31.56 -30.30 6.22
CA THR A 750 -30.89 -31.08 7.26
C THR A 750 -31.01 -32.58 6.99
N ASP A 751 -29.96 -33.34 7.31
CA ASP A 751 -29.94 -34.81 7.28
C ASP A 751 -30.03 -35.40 8.69
N SER A 752 -30.39 -36.68 8.80
CA SER A 752 -30.57 -37.38 10.09
C SER A 752 -29.29 -37.49 10.93
N VAL A 753 -28.13 -37.18 10.34
CA VAL A 753 -26.82 -37.18 11.00
C VAL A 753 -26.66 -35.92 11.86
N ASP A 754 -27.04 -34.76 11.32
CA ASP A 754 -26.83 -33.47 11.96
C ASP A 754 -27.93 -33.10 12.96
N ASP A 755 -29.15 -33.59 12.75
CA ASP A 755 -30.24 -33.47 13.73
C ASP A 755 -31.00 -34.79 13.91
N SER A 756 -30.62 -35.55 14.93
CA SER A 756 -31.36 -36.77 15.29
C SER A 756 -32.71 -36.51 15.96
N SER A 757 -33.02 -35.25 16.31
CA SER A 757 -34.32 -34.88 16.89
C SER A 757 -35.38 -34.57 15.83
N GLY A 758 -34.97 -34.32 14.58
CA GLY A 758 -35.87 -33.92 13.49
C GLY A 758 -36.57 -32.57 13.72
N GLN A 759 -36.04 -31.75 14.62
CA GLN A 759 -36.60 -30.44 14.99
C GLN A 759 -36.22 -29.34 13.97
N TYR A 760 -35.07 -29.49 13.31
CA TYR A 760 -34.52 -28.53 12.37
C TYR A 760 -34.40 -29.16 10.98
N ASP A 761 -35.15 -28.64 10.02
CA ASP A 761 -35.17 -29.10 8.63
C ASP A 761 -34.24 -28.31 7.71
N TRP A 762 -33.63 -27.22 8.20
CA TRP A 762 -32.60 -26.46 7.49
C TRP A 762 -31.32 -26.32 8.30
N LYS A 763 -30.19 -26.40 7.60
CA LYS A 763 -28.86 -26.11 8.14
C LYS A 763 -28.09 -25.17 7.21
N TRP A 764 -27.19 -24.39 7.78
CA TRP A 764 -26.22 -23.64 7.00
C TRP A 764 -25.21 -24.60 6.36
N SER A 765 -24.94 -24.47 5.07
CA SER A 765 -23.99 -25.35 4.35
C SER A 765 -22.51 -25.04 4.62
N LEU A 766 -22.23 -24.09 5.52
CA LEU A 766 -20.90 -23.49 5.77
C LEU A 766 -20.36 -22.65 4.58
N ARG A 767 -21.23 -22.33 3.62
CA ARG A 767 -20.95 -21.49 2.45
C ARG A 767 -21.84 -20.26 2.41
N PHE A 768 -21.41 -19.25 1.67
CA PHE A 768 -22.14 -18.01 1.47
C PHE A 768 -22.41 -17.80 0.00
N GLU A 769 -23.42 -16.98 -0.32
CA GLU A 769 -23.57 -16.41 -1.65
C GLU A 769 -22.32 -15.59 -2.01
N SER A 770 -21.86 -15.68 -3.25
CA SER A 770 -20.58 -15.11 -3.68
C SER A 770 -20.53 -13.58 -3.62
N LYS A 771 -21.70 -12.92 -3.66
CA LYS A 771 -21.83 -11.46 -3.58
C LYS A 771 -22.34 -11.03 -2.21
N SER A 772 -21.58 -10.14 -1.57
CA SER A 772 -22.04 -9.40 -0.40
C SER A 772 -22.97 -8.25 -0.78
N ILE A 773 -23.80 -7.86 0.17
CA ILE A 773 -24.73 -6.73 0.03
C ILE A 773 -24.24 -5.62 0.95
N HIS A 774 -24.02 -4.44 0.38
CA HIS A 774 -23.38 -3.32 1.08
C HIS A 774 -24.36 -2.18 1.34
N ASP A 775 -24.06 -1.40 2.38
CA ASP A 775 -24.73 -0.14 2.71
C ASP A 775 -26.26 -0.23 2.88
N VAL A 776 -26.73 -1.37 3.38
CA VAL A 776 -28.14 -1.62 3.71
C VAL A 776 -28.50 -0.86 4.98
N SER A 777 -29.69 -0.23 5.01
CA SER A 777 -30.15 0.45 6.22
C SER A 777 -30.30 -0.55 7.37
N GLY A 778 -29.78 -0.22 8.55
CA GLY A 778 -29.95 -1.05 9.75
C GLY A 778 -31.42 -1.34 10.09
N ARG A 779 -32.37 -0.50 9.66
CA ARG A 779 -33.82 -0.75 9.79
C ARG A 779 -34.31 -2.04 9.14
N LEU A 780 -33.57 -2.56 8.15
CA LEU A 780 -33.92 -3.78 7.42
C LEU A 780 -33.26 -5.02 8.03
N ILE A 781 -32.56 -4.87 9.16
CA ILE A 781 -31.69 -5.89 9.75
C ILE A 781 -32.30 -6.39 11.05
N PHE A 782 -32.50 -7.70 11.12
CA PHE A 782 -33.11 -8.37 12.28
C PHE A 782 -32.11 -9.36 12.88
N PRO A 783 -31.52 -9.08 14.05
CA PRO A 783 -30.56 -9.98 14.68
C PRO A 783 -31.15 -11.36 14.98
N LEU A 784 -30.37 -12.42 14.78
CA LEU A 784 -30.76 -13.80 15.07
C LEU A 784 -29.84 -14.46 16.10
N ASN A 785 -30.39 -15.45 16.79
CA ASN A 785 -29.62 -16.36 17.64
C ASN A 785 -29.99 -17.82 17.32
N PRO A 786 -29.52 -18.34 16.19
CA PRO A 786 -29.86 -19.68 15.73
C PRO A 786 -29.22 -20.77 16.62
N THR A 787 -29.86 -21.94 16.65
CA THR A 787 -29.32 -23.13 17.32
C THR A 787 -28.04 -23.58 16.60
N VAL A 788 -26.99 -23.89 17.35
CA VAL A 788 -25.71 -24.36 16.81
C VAL A 788 -25.56 -25.87 17.03
N SER A 789 -25.29 -26.61 15.95
CA SER A 789 -24.89 -28.01 16.00
C SER A 789 -23.37 -28.14 15.96
N ASN A 790 -22.79 -28.87 16.91
CA ASN A 790 -21.35 -29.18 17.01
C ASN A 790 -21.06 -30.67 16.78
N ARG A 791 -21.98 -31.41 16.14
CA ARG A 791 -21.89 -32.87 16.01
C ARG A 791 -20.71 -33.33 15.17
N ILE A 792 -20.35 -32.55 14.14
CA ILE A 792 -19.15 -32.78 13.35
C ILE A 792 -18.00 -31.98 14.01
N PRO A 793 -16.97 -32.65 14.57
CA PRO A 793 -15.83 -31.96 15.17
C PRO A 793 -15.21 -30.96 14.20
N GLY A 794 -15.01 -29.72 14.65
CA GLY A 794 -14.42 -28.65 13.85
C GLY A 794 -15.36 -28.00 12.83
N LYS A 795 -16.65 -28.38 12.76
CA LYS A 795 -17.64 -27.79 11.84
C LYS A 795 -18.93 -27.35 12.55
N PRO A 796 -18.84 -26.39 13.48
CA PRO A 796 -20.02 -25.82 14.13
C PRO A 796 -20.94 -25.19 13.06
N THR A 797 -22.23 -25.52 13.06
CA THR A 797 -23.18 -25.16 11.99
C THR A 797 -24.49 -24.61 12.56
N TYR A 798 -25.10 -23.62 11.90
CA TYR A 798 -26.41 -23.09 12.29
C TYR A 798 -27.56 -23.96 11.80
N MET A 799 -28.56 -24.14 12.66
CA MET A 799 -29.75 -24.94 12.43
C MET A 799 -31.00 -24.06 12.50
N PHE A 800 -31.94 -24.28 11.59
CA PHE A 800 -33.18 -23.52 11.46
C PHE A 800 -34.36 -24.46 11.23
N SER A 801 -35.55 -24.03 11.65
CA SER A 801 -36.80 -24.73 11.32
C SER A 801 -37.63 -23.90 10.34
N SER A 802 -38.27 -24.55 9.37
CA SER A 802 -39.08 -23.86 8.35
C SER A 802 -40.17 -23.01 8.99
N ASN A 803 -40.82 -23.51 10.05
CA ASN A 803 -41.87 -22.77 10.75
C ASN A 803 -41.36 -21.45 11.34
N VAL A 804 -40.16 -21.45 11.93
CA VAL A 804 -39.55 -20.22 12.48
C VAL A 804 -39.18 -19.26 11.36
N LEU A 805 -38.58 -19.77 10.27
CA LEU A 805 -38.18 -18.93 9.14
C LEU A 805 -39.40 -18.31 8.41
N VAL A 806 -40.48 -19.06 8.18
CA VAL A 806 -41.70 -18.53 7.56
C VAL A 806 -42.33 -17.46 8.45
N THR A 807 -42.43 -17.71 9.75
CA THR A 807 -42.98 -16.74 10.72
C THR A 807 -42.13 -15.47 10.75
N LEU A 808 -40.80 -15.61 10.79
CA LEU A 808 -39.87 -14.50 10.77
C LEU A 808 -39.99 -13.66 9.50
N GLY A 809 -40.18 -14.28 8.33
CA GLY A 809 -40.41 -13.56 7.07
C GLY A 809 -41.65 -12.67 7.11
N ALA A 810 -42.77 -13.20 7.62
CA ALA A 810 -44.02 -12.45 7.79
C ALA A 810 -43.88 -11.33 8.83
N ASP A 811 -43.22 -11.61 9.96
CA ASP A 811 -43.00 -10.63 11.03
C ASP A 811 -42.14 -9.46 10.54
N ILE A 812 -41.07 -9.72 9.80
CA ILE A 812 -40.21 -8.68 9.22
C ILE A 812 -41.01 -7.83 8.22
N GLN A 813 -41.82 -8.47 7.38
CA GLN A 813 -42.63 -7.76 6.39
C GLN A 813 -43.64 -6.82 7.05
N SER A 814 -44.31 -7.26 8.12
CA SER A 814 -45.26 -6.42 8.86
C SER A 814 -44.62 -5.16 9.47
N GLN A 815 -43.30 -5.20 9.69
CA GLN A 815 -42.50 -4.11 10.24
C GLN A 815 -41.85 -3.23 9.17
N LEU A 816 -41.97 -3.57 7.88
CA LEU A 816 -41.38 -2.79 6.79
C LEU A 816 -42.15 -1.47 6.55
N PRO A 817 -41.45 -0.31 6.51
CA PRO A 817 -42.05 0.94 6.04
C PRO A 817 -42.47 0.86 4.56
N VAL A 818 -43.62 1.48 4.23
CA VAL A 818 -44.20 1.55 2.87
C VAL A 818 -43.24 2.13 1.80
N SER A 819 -42.21 2.88 2.21
CA SER A 819 -41.22 3.56 1.34
C SER A 819 -39.83 2.92 1.33
N SER A 820 -39.67 1.68 1.81
CA SER A 820 -38.34 1.07 1.99
C SER A 820 -37.73 0.58 0.66
N SER A 821 -36.56 1.10 0.31
CA SER A 821 -35.75 0.53 -0.77
C SER A 821 -35.12 -0.78 -0.30
N LEU A 822 -35.65 -1.91 -0.78
CA LEU A 822 -35.12 -3.23 -0.46
C LEU A 822 -33.89 -3.58 -1.32
N PRO A 823 -32.90 -4.29 -0.74
CA PRO A 823 -31.75 -4.78 -1.49
C PRO A 823 -32.17 -5.76 -2.59
N GLN A 824 -31.60 -5.59 -3.78
CA GLN A 824 -31.80 -6.47 -4.93
C GLN A 824 -30.70 -7.53 -4.99
N VAL A 825 -31.07 -8.78 -5.23
CA VAL A 825 -30.17 -9.92 -5.31
C VAL A 825 -30.47 -10.69 -6.59
N ASN A 826 -29.42 -11.11 -7.30
CA ASN A 826 -29.58 -11.97 -8.45
C ASN A 826 -29.81 -13.40 -8.00
N ARG A 827 -30.65 -14.14 -8.75
CA ARG A 827 -30.81 -15.57 -8.54
C ARG A 827 -29.48 -16.30 -8.73
N SER A 828 -29.18 -17.19 -7.80
CA SER A 828 -28.06 -18.13 -7.84
C SER A 828 -28.55 -19.57 -7.82
N GLU A 829 -27.63 -20.53 -7.82
CA GLU A 829 -27.97 -21.95 -7.66
C GLU A 829 -28.58 -22.26 -6.28
N THR A 830 -28.21 -21.47 -5.27
CA THR A 830 -28.53 -21.69 -3.85
C THR A 830 -29.49 -20.66 -3.26
N PHE A 831 -29.71 -19.54 -3.93
CA PHE A 831 -30.66 -18.49 -3.53
C PHE A 831 -31.59 -18.06 -4.69
N PRO A 832 -32.92 -17.91 -4.50
CA PRO A 832 -33.66 -18.15 -3.26
C PRO A 832 -33.57 -19.61 -2.81
N TYR A 833 -33.67 -19.85 -1.51
CA TYR A 833 -33.52 -21.18 -0.92
C TYR A 833 -34.49 -22.18 -1.54
N ARG A 834 -34.06 -23.43 -1.77
CA ARG A 834 -34.89 -24.44 -2.45
C ARG A 834 -35.03 -25.73 -1.67
N HIS A 835 -36.25 -26.25 -1.64
CA HIS A 835 -36.56 -27.59 -1.17
C HIS A 835 -37.31 -28.34 -2.27
N GLU A 836 -36.85 -29.53 -2.64
CA GLU A 836 -37.40 -30.33 -3.74
C GLU A 836 -37.57 -29.53 -5.06
N GLY A 837 -36.64 -28.61 -5.34
CA GLY A 837 -36.62 -27.78 -6.54
C GLY A 837 -37.51 -26.53 -6.51
N LYS A 838 -38.39 -26.40 -5.51
CA LYS A 838 -39.27 -25.22 -5.32
C LYS A 838 -38.59 -24.18 -4.43
N ALA A 839 -38.80 -22.89 -4.73
CA ALA A 839 -38.32 -21.81 -3.88
C ALA A 839 -39.07 -21.78 -2.55
N CYS A 840 -38.35 -21.53 -1.46
CA CYS A 840 -38.83 -21.48 -0.10
C CYS A 840 -38.72 -20.06 0.47
N PHE A 841 -39.50 -19.79 1.53
CA PHE A 841 -39.51 -18.51 2.24
C PHE A 841 -39.82 -17.29 1.35
N HIS A 842 -40.65 -17.53 0.33
CA HIS A 842 -41.33 -16.46 -0.40
C HIS A 842 -42.29 -15.75 0.55
N VAL A 843 -42.29 -14.42 0.50
CA VAL A 843 -43.13 -13.58 1.36
C VAL A 843 -44.12 -12.85 0.47
N GLU A 844 -45.41 -13.17 0.59
CA GLU A 844 -46.44 -12.54 -0.23
C GLU A 844 -46.62 -11.08 0.19
N PRO A 845 -46.48 -10.09 -0.72
CA PRO A 845 -46.74 -8.69 -0.39
C PRO A 845 -48.19 -8.52 0.09
N GLU A 846 -48.38 -7.97 1.30
CA GLU A 846 -49.73 -7.57 1.73
C GLU A 846 -50.33 -6.64 0.68
N THR A 847 -51.55 -6.96 0.25
CA THR A 847 -52.29 -6.27 -0.82
C THR A 847 -52.39 -4.77 -0.52
N GLY A 848 -51.45 -4.00 -1.07
CA GLY A 848 -51.23 -2.58 -0.78
C GLY A 848 -49.92 -2.05 -1.39
N LEU A 849 -48.92 -2.92 -1.60
CA LEU A 849 -47.78 -2.65 -2.49
C LEU A 849 -48.20 -2.96 -3.94
N GLY A 850 -48.78 -1.97 -4.60
CA GLY A 850 -49.39 -2.13 -5.92
C GLY A 850 -48.46 -2.74 -6.97
N ASN A 851 -49.01 -3.69 -7.73
CA ASN A 851 -48.51 -4.14 -9.03
C ASN A 851 -48.45 -2.94 -9.99
N GLY A 852 -47.36 -2.18 -9.91
CA GLY A 852 -47.02 -1.15 -10.86
C GLY A 852 -45.59 -1.40 -11.34
N ARG A 853 -45.44 -1.82 -12.59
CA ARG A 853 -44.27 -1.40 -13.37
C ARG A 853 -44.36 0.13 -13.48
N GLY A 854 -43.85 0.83 -12.48
CA GLY A 854 -43.96 2.28 -12.34
C GLY A 854 -43.03 2.78 -11.24
N GLU A 855 -41.88 3.29 -11.67
CA GLU A 855 -41.11 4.33 -10.96
C GLU A 855 -40.95 4.16 -9.44
N PHE A 856 -40.21 3.14 -9.02
CA PHE A 856 -39.43 3.23 -7.77
C PHE A 856 -38.20 4.09 -8.04
N GLY A 857 -38.39 5.41 -8.07
CA GLY A 857 -37.32 6.36 -8.30
C GLY A 857 -37.83 7.79 -8.23
N GLN A 858 -37.15 8.59 -7.40
CA GLN A 858 -37.32 10.05 -7.29
C GLN A 858 -38.54 10.54 -6.48
N GLY A 859 -38.47 10.43 -5.15
CA GLY A 859 -39.44 11.13 -4.28
C GLY A 859 -39.09 11.24 -2.79
N ALA A 860 -38.22 10.36 -2.27
CA ALA A 860 -37.95 10.24 -0.83
C ALA A 860 -37.31 11.49 -0.19
N ASP A 861 -36.71 12.39 -0.97
CA ASP A 861 -35.91 13.47 -0.40
C ASP A 861 -36.73 14.68 0.11
N THR A 862 -38.05 14.68 -0.09
CA THR A 862 -38.91 15.83 0.22
C THR A 862 -39.75 15.70 1.50
N ALA A 863 -39.68 14.58 2.21
CA ALA A 863 -40.43 14.34 3.45
C ALA A 863 -39.52 14.03 4.66
N PHE A 864 -39.83 14.64 5.80
CA PHE A 864 -39.34 14.32 7.13
C PHE A 864 -40.19 13.18 7.70
N GLU A 865 -39.55 12.17 8.26
CA GLU A 865 -40.22 11.06 8.95
C GLU A 865 -39.73 11.04 10.40
N CYS A 866 -40.65 11.15 11.35
CA CYS A 866 -40.30 11.11 12.76
C CYS A 866 -39.97 9.69 13.20
N THR A 867 -38.78 9.51 13.78
CA THR A 867 -38.31 8.21 14.29
C THR A 867 -38.80 7.89 15.70
N LYS A 868 -39.57 8.79 16.32
CA LYS A 868 -40.12 8.64 17.67
C LYS A 868 -41.63 8.38 17.69
N CYS A 869 -42.33 8.56 16.56
CA CYS A 869 -43.73 8.18 16.42
C CYS A 869 -43.87 6.77 15.86
N TYR A 870 -44.86 6.03 16.39
CA TYR A 870 -45.34 4.80 15.76
C TYR A 870 -46.87 4.86 15.61
N PRO A 871 -47.41 4.77 14.38
CA PRO A 871 -46.70 4.73 13.10
C PRO A 871 -45.94 6.04 12.80
N SER A 872 -44.90 5.96 11.96
CA SER A 872 -44.04 7.10 11.61
C SER A 872 -44.85 8.23 10.97
N VAL A 873 -44.73 9.44 11.51
CA VAL A 873 -45.39 10.63 10.96
C VAL A 873 -44.54 11.21 9.85
N SER A 874 -45.09 11.27 8.62
CA SER A 874 -44.46 11.88 7.45
C SER A 874 -44.92 13.33 7.26
N ILE A 875 -43.98 14.26 7.24
CA ILE A 875 -44.21 15.71 7.11
C ILE A 875 -43.37 16.22 5.95
N SER A 876 -43.94 17.01 5.02
CA SER A 876 -43.12 17.60 3.95
C SER A 876 -42.02 18.51 4.50
N LYS A 877 -40.75 18.30 4.08
CA LYS A 877 -39.60 19.15 4.41
C LYS A 877 -39.77 20.60 3.90
N LYS A 878 -40.64 20.82 2.90
CA LYS A 878 -41.02 22.18 2.45
C LYS A 878 -41.76 22.97 3.53
N ASN A 879 -42.40 22.27 4.48
CA ASN A 879 -43.09 22.85 5.62
C ASN A 879 -42.25 22.63 6.91
N TYR A 880 -41.07 23.26 6.95
CA TYR A 880 -40.14 23.12 8.08
C TYR A 880 -40.75 23.54 9.43
N GLN A 881 -41.74 24.44 9.44
CA GLN A 881 -42.47 24.83 10.65
C GLN A 881 -43.20 23.64 11.26
N ARG A 882 -43.87 22.81 10.45
CA ARG A 882 -44.53 21.59 10.96
C ARG A 882 -43.55 20.55 11.47
N VAL A 883 -42.35 20.45 10.88
CA VAL A 883 -41.31 19.56 11.40
C VAL A 883 -40.83 20.03 12.77
N LEU A 884 -40.63 21.35 12.93
CA LEU A 884 -40.24 21.95 14.21
C LEU A 884 -41.34 21.83 15.27
N GLU A 885 -42.61 22.04 14.91
CA GLU A 885 -43.76 21.85 15.81
C GLU A 885 -43.85 20.40 16.28
N HIS A 886 -43.71 19.44 15.36
CA HIS A 886 -43.77 18.02 15.66
C HIS A 886 -42.63 17.56 16.58
N ASN A 887 -41.39 17.92 16.26
CA ASN A 887 -40.24 17.62 17.11
C ASN A 887 -40.32 18.37 18.45
N GLY A 888 -40.81 19.62 18.45
CA GLY A 888 -41.07 20.39 19.65
C GLY A 888 -42.05 19.68 20.58
N ALA A 889 -43.08 19.04 20.04
CA ALA A 889 -44.01 18.24 20.83
C ALA A 889 -43.32 17.05 21.52
N HIS A 890 -42.42 16.34 20.83
CA HIS A 890 -41.62 15.29 21.48
C HIS A 890 -40.75 15.84 22.60
N ILE A 891 -40.04 16.94 22.37
CA ILE A 891 -39.14 17.53 23.38
C ILE A 891 -39.92 17.99 24.62
N LEU A 892 -41.16 18.44 24.45
CA LEU A 892 -41.97 19.00 25.54
C LEU A 892 -42.82 17.97 26.30
N TYR A 893 -43.25 16.90 25.63
CA TYR A 893 -44.30 16.02 26.13
C TYR A 893 -43.95 14.52 26.09
N ASP A 894 -42.82 14.11 25.51
CA ASP A 894 -42.41 12.71 25.43
C ASP A 894 -41.60 12.29 26.66
N ASP A 895 -42.23 11.53 27.56
CA ASP A 895 -41.60 11.02 28.80
C ASP A 895 -40.40 10.10 28.52
N MET A 896 -40.26 9.58 27.28
CA MET A 896 -39.13 8.73 26.84
C MET A 896 -37.88 9.54 26.44
N LEU A 897 -37.97 10.87 26.37
CA LEU A 897 -36.82 11.76 26.18
C LEU A 897 -36.40 12.32 27.54
N PRO A 898 -35.24 11.90 28.10
CA PRO A 898 -34.81 12.40 29.39
C PRO A 898 -34.57 13.91 29.33
N ALA A 899 -35.14 14.67 30.28
CA ALA A 899 -35.01 16.13 30.35
C ALA A 899 -33.56 16.63 30.50
N THR A 900 -32.62 15.74 30.80
CA THR A 900 -31.17 16.02 30.91
C THR A 900 -30.43 15.97 29.57
N VAL A 901 -31.08 15.45 28.52
CA VAL A 901 -30.53 15.35 27.18
C VAL A 901 -30.91 16.63 26.44
N GLU A 902 -29.98 17.26 25.70
CA GLU A 902 -30.27 18.42 24.83
C GLU A 902 -30.52 17.92 23.38
N PRO A 903 -31.74 17.47 23.02
CA PRO A 903 -32.03 16.96 21.68
C PRO A 903 -32.13 18.09 20.64
N CYS A 904 -31.68 17.80 19.43
CA CYS A 904 -31.76 18.70 18.28
C CYS A 904 -33.22 18.91 17.84
N GLY A 905 -33.66 20.16 17.67
CA GLY A 905 -35.02 20.48 17.20
C GLY A 905 -35.37 20.02 15.78
N LEU A 906 -34.38 19.63 14.96
CA LEU A 906 -34.60 19.15 13.58
C LEU A 906 -34.61 17.63 13.44
N CYS A 907 -33.90 16.90 14.30
CA CYS A 907 -33.73 15.45 14.19
C CYS A 907 -33.83 14.68 15.53
N LEU A 908 -34.15 15.37 16.63
CA LEU A 908 -34.31 14.84 18.00
C LEU A 908 -33.08 14.12 18.60
N ARG A 909 -31.91 14.23 17.97
CA ARG A 909 -30.66 13.63 18.46
C ARG A 909 -29.99 14.46 19.56
N PRO A 910 -29.41 13.83 20.60
CA PRO A 910 -28.63 14.52 21.63
C PRO A 910 -27.40 15.25 21.07
N PHE A 911 -26.92 16.27 21.79
CA PHE A 911 -25.50 16.61 21.78
C PHE A 911 -24.68 15.49 22.48
N PRO A 912 -23.49 15.09 21.98
CA PRO A 912 -22.76 15.62 20.81
C PRO A 912 -23.12 14.96 19.46
N MET A 913 -24.04 14.01 19.41
CA MET A 913 -24.41 13.25 18.20
C MET A 913 -24.99 14.12 17.07
N CYS A 914 -25.56 15.28 17.40
CA CYS A 914 -25.99 16.30 16.43
C CYS A 914 -25.51 17.67 16.89
N ASN A 915 -24.70 18.32 16.07
CA ASN A 915 -24.13 19.64 16.34
C ASN A 915 -24.26 20.56 15.11
N PHE A 916 -24.51 21.84 15.35
CA PHE A 916 -24.54 22.88 14.33
C PHE A 916 -23.33 23.79 14.46
N VAL A 917 -22.58 23.91 13.36
CA VAL A 917 -21.49 24.88 13.23
C VAL A 917 -22.03 26.10 12.48
N PHE A 918 -21.71 27.29 12.96
CA PHE A 918 -22.15 28.55 12.34
C PHE A 918 -20.97 29.28 11.72
N GLN A 919 -21.18 29.86 10.53
CA GLN A 919 -20.22 30.72 9.85
C GLN A 919 -20.70 32.18 9.81
N LYS A 920 -19.75 33.12 9.88
CA LYS A 920 -20.04 34.56 9.68
C LYS A 920 -20.05 34.86 8.17
N THR A 921 -21.11 35.50 7.71
CA THR A 921 -21.19 36.04 6.34
C THR A 921 -20.56 37.44 6.28
N THR A 922 -19.91 37.79 5.19
CA THR A 922 -19.26 39.10 4.98
C THR A 922 -20.31 40.16 4.61
N GLY A 923 -20.51 41.15 5.49
CA GLY A 923 -21.44 42.27 5.29
C GLY A 923 -21.77 43.02 6.59
N THR A 924 -22.17 44.29 6.48
CA THR A 924 -22.42 45.22 7.61
C THR A 924 -23.65 44.87 8.46
N THR A 925 -24.43 43.86 8.07
CA THR A 925 -25.52 43.23 8.85
C THR A 925 -25.34 41.70 8.86
N SER A 926 -24.20 41.23 9.36
CA SER A 926 -23.79 39.82 9.31
C SER A 926 -24.71 38.86 10.09
N ALA A 927 -25.75 38.34 9.43
CA ALA A 927 -26.51 37.21 9.92
C ALA A 927 -25.60 35.96 9.96
N ARG A 928 -25.54 35.28 11.11
CA ARG A 928 -24.87 33.98 11.23
C ARG A 928 -25.67 32.96 10.41
N GLN A 929 -24.99 32.23 9.52
CA GLN A 929 -25.59 31.13 8.77
C GLN A 929 -25.06 29.79 9.29
N ILE A 930 -25.86 28.74 9.18
CA ILE A 930 -25.42 27.38 9.48
C ILE A 930 -24.44 26.95 8.39
N ASP A 931 -23.27 26.48 8.80
CA ASP A 931 -22.32 25.75 7.96
C ASP A 931 -22.78 24.30 7.90
N TRP A 932 -23.58 23.97 6.88
CA TRP A 932 -24.13 22.64 6.69
C TRP A 932 -23.07 21.57 6.43
N THR A 933 -21.91 21.96 5.89
CA THR A 933 -20.78 21.07 5.63
C THR A 933 -20.10 20.61 6.91
N ARG A 934 -20.01 21.46 7.93
CA ARG A 934 -19.41 21.14 9.24
C ARG A 934 -20.42 20.73 10.31
N SER A 935 -21.71 20.80 10.01
CA SER A 935 -22.80 20.40 10.92
C SER A 935 -23.17 18.93 10.72
N THR A 936 -23.51 18.22 11.80
CA THR A 936 -23.75 16.75 11.77
C THR A 936 -25.23 16.36 11.78
N CYS A 937 -26.14 17.31 11.53
CA CYS A 937 -27.57 17.05 11.57
C CYS A 937 -28.03 16.19 10.38
N LEU A 938 -28.62 15.02 10.65
CA LEU A 938 -29.15 14.11 9.61
C LEU A 938 -30.46 14.57 8.95
N ASN A 939 -31.06 15.67 9.40
CA ASN A 939 -32.24 16.24 8.77
C ASN A 939 -32.05 17.75 8.51
N PRO A 940 -31.13 18.12 7.60
CA PRO A 940 -30.86 19.52 7.31
C PRO A 940 -32.09 20.15 6.65
N LEU A 941 -32.73 21.09 7.35
CA LEU A 941 -33.82 21.90 6.82
C LEU A 941 -33.31 23.30 6.53
N LYS A 942 -33.40 23.73 5.26
CA LYS A 942 -33.08 25.11 4.87
C LYS A 942 -34.25 26.03 5.27
N PHE A 943 -34.04 26.89 6.24
CA PHE A 943 -34.97 27.96 6.62
C PHE A 943 -34.22 29.27 6.87
N GLN A 944 -34.88 30.40 6.64
CA GLN A 944 -34.31 31.71 6.96
C GLN A 944 -34.41 31.97 8.47
N MET A 945 -33.29 32.39 9.05
CA MET A 945 -33.24 32.83 10.44
C MET A 945 -33.78 34.27 10.50
N ALA A 946 -34.92 34.47 11.15
CA ALA A 946 -35.55 35.79 11.25
C ALA A 946 -34.95 36.61 12.41
N ALA A 947 -34.86 37.93 12.23
CA ALA A 947 -34.29 38.86 13.22
C ALA A 947 -35.19 39.16 14.43
N ALA A 948 -36.41 38.61 14.50
CA ALA A 948 -37.39 38.97 15.53
C ALA A 948 -37.41 37.96 16.69
N MET A 949 -37.16 38.46 17.91
CA MET A 949 -37.08 37.71 19.18
C MET A 949 -38.45 37.49 19.86
N LYS A 950 -39.55 37.97 19.26
CA LYS A 950 -40.91 37.93 19.86
C LYS A 950 -41.78 36.89 19.16
N SER A 951 -42.29 35.91 19.90
CA SER A 951 -43.34 34.98 19.45
C SER A 951 -44.70 35.67 19.42
N SER A 952 -45.64 35.13 18.64
CA SER A 952 -47.04 35.58 18.58
C SER A 952 -47.99 34.38 18.74
N GLU A 953 -49.27 34.59 19.05
CA GLU A 953 -50.27 33.52 19.12
C GLU A 953 -50.36 32.69 17.83
N ASN A 954 -50.13 33.33 16.67
CA ASN A 954 -50.16 32.68 15.35
C ASN A 954 -48.81 32.09 14.91
N SER A 955 -47.73 32.32 15.68
CA SER A 955 -46.38 31.79 15.43
C SER A 955 -45.66 31.63 16.78
N PRO A 956 -45.95 30.56 17.52
CA PRO A 956 -45.46 30.38 18.90
C PRO A 956 -43.95 30.13 18.98
N CYS A 957 -43.30 29.77 17.86
CA CYS A 957 -41.87 29.51 17.77
C CYS A 957 -41.15 30.57 16.93
N THR A 958 -40.08 31.16 17.50
CA THR A 958 -39.18 32.08 16.78
C THR A 958 -37.93 31.34 16.32
N ASN A 959 -37.54 31.46 15.04
CA ASN A 959 -36.30 30.89 14.48
C ASN A 959 -35.05 31.71 14.86
N HIS A 960 -34.90 32.07 16.14
CA HIS A 960 -33.83 32.94 16.64
C HIS A 960 -32.78 32.13 17.41
N LEU A 961 -31.49 32.40 17.18
CA LEU A 961 -30.39 31.80 17.96
C LEU A 961 -30.41 32.33 19.39
N ILE A 962 -30.33 31.43 20.37
CA ILE A 962 -30.14 31.79 21.78
C ILE A 962 -28.69 31.48 22.13
N GLN A 963 -27.93 32.49 22.54
CA GLN A 963 -26.52 32.33 22.90
C GLN A 963 -26.40 31.54 24.21
N CYS A 964 -25.57 30.50 24.22
CA CYS A 964 -25.31 29.71 25.43
C CYS A 964 -24.59 30.58 26.48
N PRO A 965 -25.07 30.64 27.75
CA PRO A 965 -24.41 31.43 28.79
C PRO A 965 -23.01 30.95 29.20
N LEU A 966 -22.61 29.74 28.80
CA LEU A 966 -21.36 29.07 29.23
C LEU A 966 -20.18 29.28 28.27
N GLN A 967 -20.20 30.28 27.39
CA GLN A 967 -19.13 30.46 26.40
C GLN A 967 -17.82 31.01 27.00
N THR A 968 -16.74 30.23 26.92
CA THR A 968 -15.35 30.73 26.92
C THR A 968 -14.85 30.92 25.48
N ALA A 969 -13.91 31.86 25.29
CA ALA A 969 -13.49 32.40 24.00
C ALA A 969 -12.95 31.38 22.96
N ALA A 970 -12.71 30.12 23.33
CA ALA A 970 -12.12 29.10 22.45
C ALA A 970 -13.13 28.17 21.74
N ARG A 971 -14.42 28.14 22.10
CA ARG A 971 -15.43 27.29 21.41
C ARG A 971 -16.80 27.97 21.35
N GLN A 972 -17.16 28.51 20.19
CA GLN A 972 -18.51 29.03 19.94
C GLN A 972 -19.49 27.90 19.54
N CYS A 973 -19.88 27.05 20.50
CA CYS A 973 -21.06 26.20 20.31
C CYS A 973 -22.34 26.99 20.68
N VAL A 974 -23.38 26.87 19.85
CA VAL A 974 -24.72 27.43 20.10
C VAL A 974 -25.74 26.31 19.91
N THR A 975 -26.43 25.91 20.99
CA THR A 975 -27.53 24.95 20.91
C THR A 975 -28.84 25.63 20.53
N PHE A 976 -29.67 24.97 19.73
CA PHE A 976 -31.00 25.46 19.35
C PHE A 976 -31.95 25.28 20.54
N ARG A 977 -32.29 26.35 21.28
CA ARG A 977 -33.24 26.28 22.41
C ARG A 977 -34.66 26.56 21.91
N HIS A 978 -35.57 25.61 22.10
CA HIS A 978 -36.99 25.82 21.90
C HIS A 978 -37.62 26.36 23.19
N ARG A 979 -38.28 27.52 23.14
CA ARG A 979 -39.11 28.03 24.25
C ARG A 979 -40.55 28.05 23.77
N SER A 980 -41.36 27.05 24.15
CA SER A 980 -42.82 27.14 24.00
C SER A 980 -43.42 27.69 25.30
N LEU A 981 -44.50 28.45 25.18
CA LEU A 981 -45.11 29.27 26.23
C LEU A 981 -45.97 28.49 27.25
N PHE A 982 -45.99 27.15 27.22
CA PHE A 982 -46.79 26.38 28.17
C PHE A 982 -45.91 25.82 29.29
N GLY A 983 -46.04 26.43 30.47
CA GLY A 983 -45.13 26.29 31.59
C GLY A 983 -44.94 24.89 32.14
N LYS A 984 -43.68 24.46 32.17
CA LYS A 984 -43.02 23.99 33.39
C LYS A 984 -41.67 24.73 33.48
N PRO A 985 -41.29 25.26 34.65
CA PRO A 985 -39.92 25.73 34.87
C PRO A 985 -38.97 24.53 34.81
N LEU A 986 -37.88 24.66 34.06
CA LEU A 986 -36.64 23.90 34.30
C LEU A 986 -35.90 24.57 35.46
#